data_AF-A0A517NAK7-F1
#
_entry.id   AF-A0A517NAK7-F1
#
_cell.length_a   1.000
_cell.length_b   1.000
_cell.length_c   1.000
_cell.angle_alpha   90.00
_cell.angle_beta   90.00
_cell.angle_gamma   90.00
#
_symmetry.space_group_name_H-M   'P 1'
#
loop_
_entity.id
_entity.type
_entity.pdbx_description
1 polymer ?
#
loop_
_entity_poly.entity_id
_entity_poly.type
_entity_poly.pdbx_seq_one_letter_code
_entity_poly.pdbx_strand_id
1 'polypeptide(L)'
;MQPFESDEIQLCHAAILYFIKDPKMRLIVLIATFAFALLAMVQDTAALAQEATAGQDQASNQGQSGSTDKVAGIDQSLFSKAVSPGQNFYLYANQVWLDKTAIPGDKSDYGTFTILDDLTRQQVRVLIETAAETKSAKGSPAQKVGDLYRSVLDVDARDRAGVGPLAPMLELIDSATTIDQLAARMGQLNRMGVYGPLAPYVDVDARNSDSYAVMVTQTGLSLPDRDYYLEDETRYVELRQQLKTYIADMLGLLGTPADQATVDAIYGIEHAIAENQWSKTDNRDPVKTYNKKSAAEMKTLLGDFDWAAYTQSLGLGQQDAFVVRQPSYLENIGKMFGTTSLDHWKAYLRLRVIDTYGDNLSEAIEKRHFEFHRTAISGITEQEPMWKRGVNITGSVLGELVGQLYVETHFRPEAKKRMNELVDNLKKAFAIRIESRDWMGEGTKKQALEKLSMFTTKIGYPDQWKDYSDLQIDSPVLADNLIAASEFETAREQKKLGGPIDRNEWHMTPQTINAYYNPTMNEIVFPAAILQPPFFNLKADDAVNYGGIGAVIGHELSHGFDDKGSKYDGKGNLRMWWTDSDREEFERRATGLVDQYNSFEPIKGNFVNGELTLGENIGDLGGLSVAYEAYRLSLDGKEAPVIDGLTGDQRFFLGWSQIWRRLYREPELLKRLVTDPHSPSEYRVNGIVRNIDAWYDAFGITPDSPLYLAPSDRVRIW
;
A
#
# COMPACT_ATOMS: atom_id res chain seq x y z
N MET A 1 -36.58 -17.18 68.76
CA MET A 1 -37.07 -15.79 68.89
C MET A 1 -37.08 -15.18 67.51
N GLN A 2 -38.06 -14.31 67.26
CA GLN A 2 -38.58 -13.85 65.98
C GLN A 2 -37.57 -13.29 64.94
N PRO A 3 -38.00 -13.23 63.66
CA PRO A 3 -37.26 -12.70 62.52
C PRO A 3 -37.58 -11.21 62.27
N PHE A 4 -36.69 -10.48 61.60
CA PHE A 4 -37.01 -9.23 60.90
C PHE A 4 -36.12 -9.09 59.66
N GLU A 5 -36.63 -8.31 58.70
CA GLU A 5 -36.05 -7.93 57.40
C GLU A 5 -36.39 -8.82 56.19
N SER A 6 -37.67 -8.80 55.80
CA SER A 6 -38.13 -9.20 54.45
C SER A 6 -38.79 -8.06 53.64
N ASP A 7 -38.80 -6.82 54.13
CA ASP A 7 -39.69 -5.79 53.58
C ASP A 7 -38.98 -4.78 52.63
N GLU A 8 -37.65 -4.63 52.68
CA GLU A 8 -36.94 -3.68 51.80
C GLU A 8 -36.70 -4.21 50.37
N ILE A 9 -36.56 -5.53 50.20
CA ILE A 9 -36.37 -6.15 48.88
C ILE A 9 -37.69 -6.20 48.09
N GLN A 10 -38.83 -6.32 48.76
CA GLN A 10 -40.14 -6.24 48.09
C GLN A 10 -40.51 -4.81 47.66
N LEU A 11 -40.07 -3.78 48.40
CA LEU A 11 -40.26 -2.38 48.00
C LEU A 11 -39.40 -1.99 46.79
N CYS A 12 -38.16 -2.49 46.68
CA CYS A 12 -37.32 -2.26 45.50
C CYS A 12 -37.86 -2.96 44.24
N HIS A 13 -38.37 -4.19 44.35
CA HIS A 13 -38.98 -4.88 43.21
C HIS A 13 -40.31 -4.25 42.77
N ALA A 14 -41.14 -3.77 43.70
CA ALA A 14 -42.38 -3.08 43.39
C ALA A 14 -42.16 -1.71 42.73
N ALA A 15 -41.11 -0.98 43.14
CA ALA A 15 -40.73 0.28 42.51
C ALA A 15 -40.24 0.06 41.06
N ILE A 16 -39.35 -0.92 40.83
CA ILE A 16 -38.84 -1.23 39.49
C ILE A 16 -39.98 -1.66 38.55
N LEU A 17 -40.97 -2.43 39.03
CA LEU A 17 -42.14 -2.82 38.25
C LEU A 17 -43.12 -1.66 37.97
N TYR A 18 -43.14 -0.62 38.82
CA TYR A 18 -43.97 0.58 38.59
C TYR A 18 -43.38 1.47 37.49
N PHE A 19 -42.04 1.60 37.42
CA PHE A 19 -41.36 2.37 36.36
C PHE A 19 -41.42 1.72 34.98
N ILE A 20 -41.67 0.41 34.90
CA ILE A 20 -41.71 -0.34 33.64
C ILE A 20 -43.07 -0.22 32.93
N LYS A 21 -44.14 0.36 33.51
CA LYS A 21 -45.46 0.44 32.85
C LYS A 21 -45.73 1.75 32.09
N ASP A 22 -44.94 2.81 32.31
CA ASP A 22 -45.10 4.07 31.59
C ASP A 22 -44.13 4.17 30.39
N PRO A 23 -44.61 4.21 29.14
CA PRO A 23 -43.76 4.28 27.95
C PRO A 23 -42.88 5.54 27.90
N LYS A 24 -43.26 6.64 28.58
CA LYS A 24 -42.44 7.86 28.65
C LYS A 24 -41.25 7.71 29.61
N MET A 25 -41.43 6.98 30.72
CA MET A 25 -40.33 6.71 31.64
C MET A 25 -39.37 5.64 31.12
N ARG A 26 -39.83 4.69 30.30
CA ARG A 26 -38.94 3.76 29.57
C ARG A 26 -37.97 4.51 28.67
N LEU A 27 -38.45 5.52 27.94
CA LEU A 27 -37.62 6.32 27.05
C LEU A 27 -36.58 7.14 27.82
N ILE A 28 -36.96 7.73 28.97
CA ILE A 28 -36.03 8.50 29.81
C ILE A 28 -34.96 7.61 30.45
N VAL A 29 -35.33 6.42 30.93
CA VAL A 29 -34.36 5.46 31.47
C VAL A 29 -33.43 4.94 30.37
N LEU A 30 -33.94 4.68 29.15
CA LEU A 30 -33.13 4.26 28.00
C LEU A 30 -32.13 5.34 27.57
N ILE A 31 -32.57 6.60 27.51
CA ILE A 31 -31.72 7.75 27.17
C ILE A 31 -30.66 7.97 28.26
N ALA A 32 -31.01 7.81 29.54
CA ALA A 32 -30.05 7.92 30.63
C ALA A 32 -29.03 6.78 30.63
N THR A 33 -29.44 5.54 30.33
CA THR A 33 -28.49 4.41 30.20
C THR A 33 -27.59 4.54 28.98
N PHE A 34 -28.12 5.04 27.85
CA PHE A 34 -27.31 5.35 26.67
C PHE A 34 -26.34 6.51 26.93
N ALA A 35 -26.75 7.55 27.64
CA ALA A 35 -25.89 8.67 28.00
C ALA A 35 -24.75 8.25 28.94
N PHE A 36 -25.01 7.37 29.92
CA PHE A 36 -23.98 6.81 30.79
C PHE A 36 -23.05 5.83 30.05
N ALA A 37 -23.56 5.03 29.11
CA ALA A 37 -22.74 4.16 28.27
C ALA A 37 -21.85 4.95 27.30
N LEU A 38 -22.37 6.04 26.71
CA LEU A 38 -21.56 6.97 25.91
C LEU A 38 -20.50 7.68 26.76
N LEU A 39 -20.83 8.10 27.99
CA LEU A 39 -19.87 8.77 28.87
C LEU A 39 -18.75 7.82 29.32
N ALA A 40 -19.06 6.54 29.55
CA ALA A 40 -18.08 5.50 29.85
C ALA A 40 -17.18 5.17 28.64
N MET A 41 -17.75 5.09 27.43
CA MET A 41 -16.96 4.89 26.21
C MET A 41 -16.10 6.10 25.83
N VAL A 42 -16.55 7.33 26.10
CA VAL A 42 -15.75 8.55 25.94
C VAL A 42 -14.62 8.60 26.98
N GLN A 43 -14.81 8.05 28.19
CA GLN A 43 -13.76 7.95 29.21
C GLN A 43 -12.72 6.86 28.88
N ASP A 44 -13.13 5.70 28.33
CA ASP A 44 -12.18 4.64 27.92
C ASP A 44 -11.37 5.03 26.67
N THR A 45 -11.99 5.73 25.71
CA THR A 45 -11.28 6.27 24.53
C THR A 45 -10.35 7.43 24.89
N ALA A 46 -10.75 8.28 25.85
CA ALA A 46 -9.87 9.29 26.41
C ALA A 46 -8.71 8.68 27.19
N ALA A 47 -8.91 7.60 27.96
CA ALA A 47 -7.84 6.92 28.70
C ALA A 47 -6.80 6.26 27.77
N LEU A 48 -7.24 5.66 26.65
CA LEU A 48 -6.33 5.10 25.63
C LEU A 48 -5.56 6.18 24.86
N ALA A 49 -6.20 7.32 24.58
CA ALA A 49 -5.51 8.50 24.03
C ALA A 49 -4.55 9.15 25.04
N GLN A 50 -4.87 9.07 26.33
CA GLN A 50 -4.05 9.59 27.43
C GLN A 50 -2.84 8.69 27.73
N GLU A 51 -2.91 7.37 27.52
CA GLU A 51 -1.73 6.49 27.57
C GLU A 51 -0.82 6.67 26.36
N ALA A 52 -1.39 6.90 25.17
CA ALA A 52 -0.62 7.22 23.96
C ALA A 52 0.07 8.61 24.03
N THR A 53 -0.58 9.59 24.67
CA THR A 53 0.00 10.93 24.89
C THR A 53 0.87 11.00 26.14
N ALA A 54 0.61 10.24 27.22
CA ALA A 54 1.50 10.17 28.39
C ALA A 54 2.86 9.53 28.06
N GLY A 55 2.91 8.63 27.07
CA GLY A 55 4.17 8.15 26.50
C GLY A 55 4.98 9.24 25.77
N GLN A 56 4.35 10.31 25.31
CA GLN A 56 5.00 11.47 24.69
C GLN A 56 5.25 12.63 25.67
N ASP A 57 4.36 12.88 26.63
CA ASP A 57 4.49 13.98 27.61
C ASP A 57 5.45 13.69 28.76
N GLN A 58 5.72 12.42 29.10
CA GLN A 58 6.86 12.09 29.96
C GLN A 58 8.22 12.30 29.27
N ALA A 59 8.26 12.46 27.94
CA ALA A 59 9.49 12.72 27.20
C ALA A 59 9.79 14.21 26.98
N SER A 60 8.84 15.11 27.27
CA SER A 60 8.93 16.55 26.94
C SER A 60 9.19 17.47 28.14
N ASN A 61 9.11 16.98 29.39
CA ASN A 61 9.22 17.84 30.57
C ASN A 61 10.20 17.35 31.67
N GLN A 62 11.35 16.82 31.28
CA GLN A 62 12.54 16.79 32.15
C GLN A 62 13.65 17.63 31.55
N GLY A 63 13.71 18.89 31.96
CA GLY A 63 14.89 19.72 31.81
C GLY A 63 16.06 19.11 32.59
N GLN A 64 17.15 18.86 31.88
CA GLN A 64 18.53 18.78 32.36
C GLN A 64 18.76 18.02 33.68
N SER A 65 18.83 16.70 33.58
CA SER A 65 19.72 15.86 34.37
C SER A 65 20.18 14.71 33.48
N GLY A 66 21.48 14.63 33.19
CA GLY A 66 22.05 13.67 32.26
C GLY A 66 21.86 12.22 32.73
N SER A 67 21.09 11.46 31.97
CA SER A 67 21.38 10.06 31.69
C SER A 67 21.77 9.96 30.21
N THR A 68 22.97 9.47 29.96
CA THR A 68 23.53 9.19 28.62
C THR A 68 23.15 7.80 28.11
N ASP A 69 22.25 7.09 28.79
CA ASP A 69 22.01 5.68 28.51
C ASP A 69 20.95 5.52 27.41
N LYS A 70 21.37 4.95 26.27
CA LYS A 70 20.47 4.60 25.16
C LYS A 70 19.44 3.58 25.63
N VAL A 71 18.19 3.70 25.18
CA VAL A 71 17.12 2.73 25.50
C VAL A 71 17.22 1.47 24.64
N ALA A 72 16.76 0.32 25.14
CA ALA A 72 16.80 -0.94 24.41
C ALA A 72 15.97 -0.92 23.12
N GLY A 73 14.87 -0.15 23.07
CA GLY A 73 13.98 -0.07 21.91
C GLY A 73 13.09 -1.31 21.67
N ILE A 74 13.10 -2.26 22.61
CA ILE A 74 12.31 -3.49 22.59
C ILE A 74 11.44 -3.56 23.86
N ASP A 75 10.14 -3.77 23.67
CA ASP A 75 9.22 -3.99 24.78
C ASP A 75 9.08 -5.50 25.07
N GLN A 76 9.82 -5.98 26.06
CA GLN A 76 9.81 -7.39 26.46
C GLN A 76 8.49 -7.82 27.12
N SER A 77 7.62 -6.89 27.52
CA SER A 77 6.29 -7.23 28.06
C SER A 77 5.38 -7.88 27.01
N LEU A 78 5.74 -7.74 25.73
CA LEU A 78 5.00 -8.27 24.60
C LEU A 78 5.36 -9.72 24.25
N PHE A 79 6.43 -10.25 24.86
CA PHE A 79 6.92 -11.57 24.53
C PHE A 79 5.96 -12.67 25.00
N SER A 80 5.88 -13.74 24.20
CA SER A 80 5.16 -14.94 24.59
C SER A 80 5.83 -15.62 25.78
N LYS A 81 5.02 -16.06 26.73
CA LYS A 81 5.46 -16.94 27.83
C LYS A 81 5.39 -18.42 27.46
N ALA A 82 4.76 -18.77 26.34
CA ALA A 82 4.44 -20.15 25.96
C ALA A 82 5.14 -20.60 24.67
N VAL A 83 5.53 -19.66 23.80
CA VAL A 83 6.16 -19.94 22.51
C VAL A 83 7.64 -19.60 22.62
N SER A 84 8.52 -20.53 22.29
CA SER A 84 9.96 -20.27 22.24
C SER A 84 10.37 -19.60 20.91
N PRO A 85 11.53 -18.90 20.85
CA PRO A 85 12.04 -18.33 19.61
C PRO A 85 12.14 -19.34 18.45
N GLY A 86 12.57 -20.58 18.74
CA GLY A 86 12.72 -21.63 17.73
C GLY A 86 11.41 -22.28 17.28
N GLN A 87 10.33 -22.11 18.02
CA GLN A 87 9.00 -22.61 17.65
C GLN A 87 8.32 -21.68 16.66
N ASN A 88 8.25 -20.39 16.99
CA ASN A 88 7.70 -19.35 16.13
C ASN A 88 8.22 -17.99 16.62
N PHE A 89 9.18 -17.41 15.89
CA PHE A 89 9.86 -16.20 16.32
C PHE A 89 8.94 -14.97 16.30
N TYR A 90 8.07 -14.89 15.29
CA TYR A 90 7.05 -13.85 15.19
C TYR A 90 6.13 -13.83 16.41
N LEU A 91 5.56 -14.99 16.78
CA LEU A 91 4.71 -15.11 17.96
C LEU A 91 5.52 -14.91 19.25
N TYR A 92 6.73 -15.46 19.35
CA TYR A 92 7.59 -15.23 20.52
C TYR A 92 7.74 -13.75 20.84
N ALA A 93 8.00 -12.90 19.84
CA ALA A 93 8.20 -11.47 20.07
C ALA A 93 6.90 -10.66 20.21
N ASN A 94 5.78 -11.13 19.64
CA ASN A 94 4.58 -10.30 19.45
C ASN A 94 3.28 -10.86 20.08
N GLN A 95 3.26 -12.08 20.61
CA GLN A 95 2.03 -12.80 21.01
C GLN A 95 1.12 -11.97 21.92
N VAL A 96 1.67 -11.34 22.97
CA VAL A 96 0.84 -10.62 23.95
C VAL A 96 0.13 -9.43 23.32
N TRP A 97 0.75 -8.77 22.33
CA TRP A 97 0.10 -7.69 21.59
C TRP A 97 -0.97 -8.24 20.65
N LEU A 98 -0.67 -9.35 19.94
CA LEU A 98 -1.61 -10.00 19.02
C LEU A 98 -2.88 -10.48 19.75
N ASP A 99 -2.74 -11.02 20.95
CA ASP A 99 -3.87 -11.53 21.76
C ASP A 99 -4.74 -10.40 22.34
N LYS A 100 -4.15 -9.23 22.62
CA LYS A 100 -4.83 -8.11 23.30
C LYS A 100 -5.37 -7.05 22.36
N THR A 101 -4.96 -7.07 21.09
CA THR A 101 -5.33 -6.03 20.13
C THR A 101 -6.48 -6.50 19.25
N ALA A 102 -7.53 -5.68 19.16
CA ALA A 102 -8.58 -5.87 18.17
C ALA A 102 -8.27 -5.06 16.91
N ILE A 103 -8.68 -5.57 15.74
CA ILE A 103 -8.66 -4.80 14.50
C ILE A 103 -9.83 -3.79 14.56
N PRO A 104 -9.58 -2.47 14.45
CA PRO A 104 -10.64 -1.46 14.39
C PRO A 104 -11.68 -1.75 13.29
N GLY A 105 -12.91 -1.31 13.50
CA GLY A 105 -14.02 -1.53 12.56
C GLY A 105 -13.75 -0.95 11.17
N ASP A 106 -13.01 0.16 11.12
CA ASP A 106 -12.63 0.89 9.91
C ASP A 106 -11.36 0.37 9.21
N LYS A 107 -10.85 -0.80 9.61
CA LYS A 107 -9.60 -1.37 9.07
C LYS A 107 -9.73 -2.83 8.69
N SER A 108 -8.99 -3.24 7.66
CA SER A 108 -8.87 -4.63 7.21
C SER A 108 -7.68 -5.36 7.84
N ASP A 109 -6.66 -4.62 8.26
CA ASP A 109 -5.52 -5.10 9.04
C ASP A 109 -5.11 -4.05 10.10
N TYR A 110 -4.40 -4.47 11.15
CA TYR A 110 -3.91 -3.54 12.17
C TYR A 110 -2.57 -4.00 12.75
N GLY A 111 -1.60 -3.10 12.81
CA GLY A 111 -0.22 -3.39 13.18
C GLY A 111 0.67 -2.17 13.21
N THR A 112 1.99 -2.37 13.28
CA THR A 112 2.99 -1.29 13.36
C THR A 112 2.80 -0.23 12.27
N PHE A 113 2.66 -0.63 11.00
CA PHE A 113 2.47 0.30 9.88
C PHE A 113 1.17 1.12 10.01
N THR A 114 0.05 0.47 10.33
CA THR A 114 -1.25 1.17 10.44
C THR A 114 -1.34 2.07 11.67
N ILE A 115 -0.65 1.72 12.76
CA ILE A 115 -0.52 2.57 13.95
C ILE A 115 0.22 3.86 13.59
N LEU A 116 1.33 3.75 12.87
CA LEU A 116 2.07 4.94 12.43
C LEU A 116 1.31 5.76 11.40
N ASP A 117 0.55 5.11 10.52
CA ASP A 117 -0.33 5.77 9.58
C ASP A 117 -1.47 6.52 10.30
N ASP A 118 -2.10 5.94 11.33
CA ASP A 118 -3.08 6.65 12.16
C ASP A 118 -2.46 7.86 12.86
N LEU A 119 -1.28 7.72 13.46
CA LEU A 119 -0.56 8.82 14.11
C LEU A 119 -0.23 9.94 13.10
N THR A 120 0.28 9.56 11.94
CA THR A 120 0.67 10.52 10.89
C THR A 120 -0.55 11.24 10.31
N ARG A 121 -1.67 10.53 10.11
CA ARG A 121 -2.92 11.15 9.69
C ARG A 121 -3.48 12.11 10.73
N GLN A 122 -3.32 11.85 12.03
CA GLN A 122 -3.70 12.82 13.07
C GLN A 122 -2.85 14.09 13.01
N GLN A 123 -1.53 13.97 12.78
CA GLN A 123 -0.64 15.12 12.60
C GLN A 123 -1.03 15.94 11.36
N VAL A 124 -1.23 15.26 10.23
CA VAL A 124 -1.65 15.87 8.97
C VAL A 124 -3.03 16.53 9.08
N ARG A 125 -3.98 15.91 9.82
CA ARG A 125 -5.30 16.48 10.08
C ARG A 125 -5.21 17.90 10.64
N VAL A 126 -4.36 18.11 11.65
CA VAL A 126 -4.20 19.44 12.28
C VAL A 126 -3.75 20.48 11.26
N LEU A 127 -2.81 20.11 10.37
CA LEU A 127 -2.30 21.00 9.33
C LEU A 127 -3.39 21.36 8.30
N ILE A 128 -4.17 20.36 7.88
CA ILE A 128 -5.25 20.53 6.90
C ILE A 128 -6.42 21.34 7.49
N GLU A 129 -6.84 21.04 8.73
CA GLU A 129 -7.89 21.79 9.43
C GLU A 129 -7.48 23.25 9.63
N THR A 130 -6.22 23.50 10.01
CA THR A 130 -5.68 24.87 10.12
C THR A 130 -5.73 25.62 8.78
N ALA A 131 -5.38 24.95 7.67
CA ALA A 131 -5.49 25.53 6.34
C ALA A 131 -6.95 25.82 5.96
N ALA A 132 -7.87 24.94 6.34
CA ALA A 132 -9.31 25.09 6.11
C ALA A 132 -9.96 26.23 6.93
N GLU A 133 -9.43 26.55 8.10
CA GLU A 133 -9.89 27.68 8.94
C GLU A 133 -9.28 29.02 8.51
N THR A 134 -8.13 28.99 7.83
CA THR A 134 -7.38 30.20 7.45
C THR A 134 -7.87 30.78 6.12
N LYS A 135 -8.29 32.05 6.13
CA LYS A 135 -8.59 32.80 4.89
C LYS A 135 -7.29 33.08 4.11
N SER A 136 -7.02 32.24 3.12
CA SER A 136 -5.83 32.33 2.28
C SER A 136 -6.14 32.96 0.93
N ALA A 137 -5.12 33.49 0.25
CA ALA A 137 -5.28 34.09 -1.08
C ALA A 137 -5.75 33.04 -2.11
N LYS A 138 -6.65 33.41 -3.04
CA LYS A 138 -7.12 32.51 -4.11
C LYS A 138 -5.93 31.97 -4.90
N GLY A 139 -5.88 30.66 -5.12
CA GLY A 139 -4.81 29.97 -5.83
C GLY A 139 -3.60 29.60 -4.98
N SER A 140 -3.52 30.05 -3.72
CA SER A 140 -2.43 29.65 -2.81
C SER A 140 -2.55 28.19 -2.37
N PRO A 141 -1.43 27.52 -2.00
CA PRO A 141 -1.45 26.16 -1.46
C PRO A 141 -2.44 25.95 -0.30
N ALA A 142 -2.43 26.87 0.68
CA ALA A 142 -3.32 26.79 1.84
C ALA A 142 -4.81 26.91 1.45
N GLN A 143 -5.14 27.74 0.44
CA GLN A 143 -6.49 27.80 -0.10
C GLN A 143 -6.88 26.46 -0.75
N LYS A 144 -6.06 25.89 -1.64
CA LYS A 144 -6.38 24.61 -2.29
C LYS A 144 -6.59 23.48 -1.27
N VAL A 145 -5.71 23.37 -0.28
CA VAL A 145 -5.80 22.36 0.80
C VAL A 145 -7.09 22.56 1.60
N GLY A 146 -7.36 23.79 2.04
CA GLY A 146 -8.55 24.10 2.82
C GLY A 146 -9.86 23.88 2.06
N ASP A 147 -9.93 24.31 0.79
CA ASP A 147 -11.12 24.19 -0.06
C ASP A 147 -11.41 22.72 -0.39
N LEU A 148 -10.39 21.93 -0.74
CA LEU A 148 -10.56 20.50 -0.98
C LEU A 148 -11.09 19.80 0.27
N TYR A 149 -10.46 20.02 1.42
CA TYR A 149 -10.91 19.40 2.68
C TYR A 149 -12.36 19.77 3.01
N ARG A 150 -12.74 21.04 2.87
CA ARG A 150 -14.14 21.47 3.09
C ARG A 150 -15.11 20.80 2.12
N SER A 151 -14.73 20.60 0.85
CA SER A 151 -15.60 19.89 -0.11
C SER A 151 -15.84 18.42 0.27
N VAL A 152 -14.91 17.78 0.99
CA VAL A 152 -15.13 16.41 1.52
C VAL A 152 -16.17 16.40 2.64
N LEU A 153 -16.08 17.39 3.54
CA LEU A 153 -16.96 17.50 4.71
C LEU A 153 -18.39 17.92 4.36
N ASP A 154 -18.60 18.58 3.22
CA ASP A 154 -19.91 19.08 2.78
C ASP A 154 -20.76 17.97 2.13
N VAL A 155 -21.23 17.04 2.97
CA VAL A 155 -22.13 15.94 2.56
C VAL A 155 -23.42 16.48 1.94
N ASP A 156 -23.95 17.59 2.45
CA ASP A 156 -25.16 18.21 1.90
C ASP A 156 -24.96 18.68 0.45
N ALA A 157 -23.79 19.26 0.11
CA ALA A 157 -23.47 19.62 -1.27
C ALA A 157 -23.32 18.39 -2.16
N ARG A 158 -22.68 17.33 -1.66
CA ARG A 158 -22.51 16.06 -2.37
C ARG A 158 -23.85 15.37 -2.64
N ASP A 159 -24.74 15.32 -1.67
CA ASP A 159 -26.08 14.73 -1.80
C ASP A 159 -26.96 15.53 -2.75
N ARG A 160 -26.93 16.86 -2.68
CA ARG A 160 -27.63 17.72 -3.65
C ARG A 160 -27.10 17.54 -5.07
N ALA A 161 -25.79 17.36 -5.23
CA ALA A 161 -25.17 17.14 -6.54
C ALA A 161 -25.48 15.74 -7.08
N GLY A 162 -25.59 14.73 -6.21
CA GLY A 162 -25.86 13.34 -6.61
C GLY A 162 -24.84 12.85 -7.65
N VAL A 163 -25.34 12.47 -8.82
CA VAL A 163 -24.52 12.06 -9.98
C VAL A 163 -24.30 13.18 -11.01
N GLY A 164 -24.76 14.41 -10.72
CA GLY A 164 -24.61 15.57 -11.61
C GLY A 164 -23.18 15.81 -12.12
N PRO A 165 -22.14 15.71 -11.27
CA PRO A 165 -20.73 15.82 -11.71
C PRO A 165 -20.31 14.82 -12.80
N LEU A 166 -21.01 13.69 -12.91
CA LEU A 166 -20.71 12.65 -13.90
C LEU A 166 -21.32 12.93 -15.28
N ALA A 167 -22.23 13.91 -15.40
CA ALA A 167 -22.97 14.17 -16.63
C ALA A 167 -22.07 14.34 -17.87
N PRO A 168 -20.95 15.09 -17.84
CA PRO A 168 -20.07 15.21 -19.01
C PRO A 168 -19.51 13.85 -19.48
N MET A 169 -19.17 12.96 -18.55
CA MET A 169 -18.67 11.62 -18.89
C MET A 169 -19.76 10.73 -19.48
N LEU A 170 -20.99 10.83 -18.96
CA LEU A 170 -22.14 10.10 -19.49
C LEU A 170 -22.52 10.60 -20.89
N GLU A 171 -22.49 11.91 -21.12
CA GLU A 171 -22.72 12.51 -22.44
C GLU A 171 -21.68 12.05 -23.47
N LEU A 172 -20.41 11.91 -23.07
CA LEU A 172 -19.36 11.34 -23.93
C LEU A 172 -19.74 9.92 -24.36
N ILE A 173 -20.12 9.06 -23.41
CA ILE A 173 -20.56 7.68 -23.68
C ILE A 173 -21.78 7.70 -24.62
N ASP A 174 -22.79 8.49 -24.30
CA ASP A 174 -24.06 8.55 -25.03
C ASP A 174 -23.89 9.03 -26.47
N SER A 175 -22.97 9.97 -26.70
CA SER A 175 -22.68 10.53 -28.02
C SER A 175 -22.04 9.55 -29.01
N ALA A 176 -21.49 8.43 -28.55
CA ALA A 176 -21.00 7.38 -29.43
C ALA A 176 -22.18 6.61 -30.04
N THR A 177 -22.34 6.72 -31.36
CA THR A 177 -23.35 6.00 -32.16
C THR A 177 -22.78 4.81 -32.93
N THR A 178 -21.45 4.66 -32.92
CA THR A 178 -20.71 3.55 -33.52
C THR A 178 -19.61 3.10 -32.58
N ILE A 179 -19.15 1.86 -32.76
CA ILE A 179 -18.06 1.29 -31.95
C ILE A 179 -16.74 2.05 -32.16
N ASP A 180 -16.45 2.49 -33.38
CA ASP A 180 -15.26 3.28 -33.72
C ASP A 180 -15.21 4.61 -32.94
N GLN A 181 -16.35 5.29 -32.81
CA GLN A 181 -16.43 6.53 -32.02
C GLN A 181 -16.17 6.29 -30.53
N LEU A 182 -16.53 5.09 -30.02
CA LEU A 182 -16.41 4.80 -28.60
C LEU A 182 -14.94 4.75 -28.16
N ALA A 183 -14.01 4.30 -29.01
CA ALA A 183 -12.57 4.33 -28.70
C ALA A 183 -12.10 5.78 -28.43
N ALA A 184 -12.50 6.75 -29.26
CA ALA A 184 -12.22 8.17 -28.97
C ALA A 184 -12.83 8.62 -27.63
N ARG A 185 -14.06 8.21 -27.30
CA ARG A 185 -14.70 8.56 -26.01
C ARG A 185 -13.97 7.97 -24.83
N MET A 186 -13.49 6.74 -24.93
CA MET A 186 -12.68 6.10 -23.89
C MET A 186 -11.36 6.86 -23.65
N GLY A 187 -10.75 7.45 -24.68
CA GLY A 187 -9.56 8.29 -24.50
C GLY A 187 -9.88 9.61 -23.78
N GLN A 188 -11.09 10.17 -23.98
CA GLN A 188 -11.55 11.35 -23.23
C GLN A 188 -11.88 11.01 -21.77
N LEU A 189 -12.56 9.88 -21.53
CA LEU A 189 -12.84 9.36 -20.19
C LEU A 189 -11.56 9.10 -19.39
N ASN A 190 -10.51 8.57 -20.06
CA ASN A 190 -9.22 8.32 -19.43
C ASN A 190 -8.57 9.60 -18.90
N ARG A 191 -8.71 10.74 -19.60
CA ARG A 191 -8.24 12.05 -19.10
C ARG A 191 -8.93 12.51 -17.83
N MET A 192 -10.15 12.02 -17.62
CA MET A 192 -10.95 12.24 -16.42
C MET A 192 -10.81 11.05 -15.46
N GLY A 193 -9.77 10.23 -15.57
CA GLY A 193 -9.45 9.16 -14.62
C GLY A 193 -10.30 7.90 -14.75
N VAL A 194 -11.22 7.83 -15.71
CA VAL A 194 -12.05 6.65 -15.95
C VAL A 194 -11.37 5.74 -16.97
N TYR A 195 -10.79 4.64 -16.47
CA TYR A 195 -10.11 3.63 -17.28
C TYR A 195 -11.08 2.56 -17.80
N GLY A 196 -10.82 2.08 -19.03
CA GLY A 196 -11.48 0.92 -19.63
C GLY A 196 -10.67 -0.37 -19.43
N PRO A 197 -10.63 -1.30 -20.40
CA PRO A 197 -9.81 -2.51 -20.31
C PRO A 197 -8.30 -2.23 -20.46
N LEU A 198 -7.91 -1.07 -20.98
CA LEU A 198 -6.50 -0.68 -21.10
C LEU A 198 -6.26 0.71 -20.53
N ALA A 199 -5.06 0.94 -20.00
CA ALA A 199 -4.61 2.23 -19.51
C ALA A 199 -3.18 2.52 -20.00
N PRO A 200 -3.00 3.59 -20.77
CA PRO A 200 -1.69 4.17 -21.01
C PRO A 200 -1.23 4.97 -19.78
N TYR A 201 0.06 4.93 -19.48
CA TYR A 201 0.70 5.81 -18.51
C TYR A 201 2.12 6.15 -18.95
N VAL A 202 2.68 7.25 -18.43
CA VAL A 202 4.03 7.70 -18.75
C VAL A 202 5.00 7.18 -17.70
N ASP A 203 6.11 6.60 -18.12
CA ASP A 203 7.18 6.13 -17.25
C ASP A 203 8.52 6.19 -18.00
N VAL A 204 9.63 5.97 -17.32
CA VAL A 204 10.97 5.90 -17.91
C VAL A 204 11.05 4.67 -18.84
N ASP A 205 11.58 4.83 -20.05
CA ASP A 205 11.80 3.72 -20.97
C ASP A 205 12.85 2.77 -20.38
N ALA A 206 12.43 1.56 -20.00
CA ALA A 206 13.29 0.59 -19.36
C ALA A 206 14.52 0.20 -20.20
N ARG A 207 14.55 0.38 -21.53
CA ARG A 207 15.76 0.14 -22.35
C ARG A 207 16.45 1.42 -22.81
N ASN A 208 15.96 2.59 -22.39
CA ASN A 208 16.57 3.88 -22.59
C ASN A 208 16.21 4.81 -21.43
N SER A 209 16.88 4.62 -20.29
CA SER A 209 16.55 5.29 -19.02
C SER A 209 16.75 6.81 -19.01
N ASP A 210 17.21 7.39 -20.11
CA ASP A 210 17.32 8.83 -20.33
C ASP A 210 16.09 9.42 -21.07
N SER A 211 15.04 8.64 -21.30
CA SER A 211 13.82 9.07 -21.97
C SER A 211 12.55 8.50 -21.34
N TYR A 212 11.45 9.26 -21.41
CA TYR A 212 10.12 8.76 -21.09
C TYR A 212 9.55 7.94 -22.26
N ALA A 213 8.70 6.97 -21.94
CA ALA A 213 7.87 6.22 -22.87
C ALA A 213 6.43 6.13 -22.35
N VAL A 214 5.49 5.92 -23.27
CA VAL A 214 4.13 5.54 -22.90
C VAL A 214 4.05 4.02 -22.76
N MET A 215 3.76 3.57 -21.56
CA MET A 215 3.46 2.18 -21.23
C MET A 215 1.96 1.92 -21.43
N VAL A 216 1.55 0.76 -21.93
CA VAL A 216 0.14 0.37 -22.03
C VAL A 216 -0.08 -0.94 -21.28
N THR A 217 -0.99 -0.92 -20.30
CA THR A 217 -1.21 -2.04 -19.37
C THR A 217 -2.68 -2.47 -19.31
N GLN A 218 -2.90 -3.73 -18.93
CA GLN A 218 -4.21 -4.29 -18.60
C GLN A 218 -4.88 -3.60 -17.41
N THR A 219 -6.21 -3.44 -17.48
CA THR A 219 -7.08 -2.99 -16.38
C THR A 219 -8.54 -3.39 -16.68
N GLY A 220 -9.52 -2.81 -15.98
CA GLY A 220 -10.94 -2.91 -16.34
C GLY A 220 -11.79 -3.90 -15.52
N LEU A 221 -11.30 -4.38 -14.38
CA LEU A 221 -12.04 -5.25 -13.47
C LEU A 221 -12.59 -4.46 -12.27
N SER A 222 -13.70 -4.94 -11.70
CA SER A 222 -14.27 -4.42 -10.45
C SER A 222 -13.85 -5.25 -9.21
N LEU A 223 -13.48 -6.53 -9.39
CA LEU A 223 -12.86 -7.33 -8.34
C LEU A 223 -11.33 -7.17 -8.35
N PRO A 224 -10.62 -7.50 -7.25
CA PRO A 224 -9.22 -7.11 -7.05
C PRO A 224 -8.21 -7.73 -8.02
N ASP A 225 -8.53 -8.89 -8.59
CA ASP A 225 -7.67 -9.65 -9.49
C ASP A 225 -8.48 -10.51 -10.45
N ARG A 226 -7.85 -10.95 -11.56
CA ARG A 226 -8.48 -11.88 -12.51
C ARG A 226 -8.90 -13.19 -11.85
N ASP A 227 -8.16 -13.68 -10.86
CA ASP A 227 -8.43 -14.99 -10.25
C ASP A 227 -9.75 -14.98 -9.45
N TYR A 228 -10.26 -13.80 -9.03
CA TYR A 228 -11.61 -13.67 -8.47
C TYR A 228 -12.73 -14.02 -9.47
N TYR A 229 -12.45 -13.92 -10.77
CA TYR A 229 -13.38 -14.28 -11.82
C TYR A 229 -13.25 -15.75 -12.23
N LEU A 230 -12.03 -16.30 -12.15
CA LEU A 230 -11.67 -17.57 -12.77
C LEU A 230 -11.68 -18.77 -11.82
N GLU A 231 -11.44 -18.53 -10.52
CA GLU A 231 -11.40 -19.61 -9.54
C GLU A 231 -12.80 -19.99 -9.02
N ASP A 232 -12.95 -21.27 -8.67
CA ASP A 232 -14.24 -21.88 -8.31
C ASP A 232 -14.45 -22.07 -6.81
N GLU A 233 -13.54 -21.56 -5.97
CA GLU A 233 -13.76 -21.55 -4.53
C GLU A 233 -15.03 -20.77 -4.16
N THR A 234 -15.76 -21.26 -3.14
CA THR A 234 -17.06 -20.71 -2.72
C THR A 234 -17.04 -19.19 -2.55
N ARG A 235 -15.98 -18.63 -1.93
CA ARG A 235 -15.83 -17.18 -1.73
C ARG A 235 -15.88 -16.39 -3.03
N TYR A 236 -15.28 -16.92 -4.10
CA TYR A 236 -15.20 -16.22 -5.38
C TYR A 236 -16.53 -16.30 -6.11
N VAL A 237 -17.19 -17.46 -6.10
CA VAL A 237 -18.54 -17.64 -6.63
C VAL A 237 -19.53 -16.68 -5.95
N GLU A 238 -19.47 -16.56 -4.63
CA GLU A 238 -20.31 -15.65 -3.85
C GLU A 238 -20.00 -14.18 -4.17
N LEU A 239 -18.73 -13.79 -4.27
CA LEU A 239 -18.33 -12.42 -4.63
C LEU A 239 -18.75 -12.05 -6.06
N ARG A 240 -18.72 -12.99 -7.02
CA ARG A 240 -19.24 -12.76 -8.37
C ARG A 240 -20.75 -12.52 -8.39
N GLN A 241 -21.51 -13.16 -7.50
CA GLN A 241 -22.93 -12.84 -7.32
C GLN A 241 -23.12 -11.45 -6.69
N GLN A 242 -22.35 -11.13 -5.65
CA GLN A 242 -22.39 -9.80 -5.04
C GLN A 242 -21.99 -8.68 -6.02
N LEU A 243 -21.06 -8.97 -6.93
CA LEU A 243 -20.69 -8.06 -8.03
C LEU A 243 -21.89 -7.79 -8.94
N LYS A 244 -22.65 -8.81 -9.36
CA LYS A 244 -23.85 -8.60 -10.20
C LYS A 244 -24.88 -7.72 -9.51
N THR A 245 -25.12 -7.94 -8.23
CA THR A 245 -25.97 -7.07 -7.41
C THR A 245 -25.42 -5.64 -7.35
N TYR A 246 -24.11 -5.49 -7.12
CA TYR A 246 -23.44 -4.20 -7.12
C TYR A 246 -23.59 -3.44 -8.44
N ILE A 247 -23.41 -4.12 -9.58
CA ILE A 247 -23.60 -3.54 -10.92
C ILE A 247 -25.02 -2.99 -11.06
N ALA A 248 -26.04 -3.78 -10.69
CA ALA A 248 -27.44 -3.36 -10.76
C ALA A 248 -27.72 -2.14 -9.87
N ASP A 249 -27.24 -2.16 -8.63
CA ASP A 249 -27.45 -1.09 -7.64
C ASP A 249 -26.80 0.22 -8.10
N MET A 250 -25.54 0.17 -8.55
CA MET A 250 -24.81 1.35 -9.01
C MET A 250 -25.44 1.96 -10.26
N LEU A 251 -25.86 1.14 -11.22
CA LEU A 251 -26.57 1.65 -12.41
C LEU A 251 -27.96 2.22 -12.06
N GLY A 252 -28.64 1.66 -11.05
CA GLY A 252 -29.85 2.24 -10.49
C GLY A 252 -29.60 3.62 -9.87
N LEU A 253 -28.54 3.75 -9.07
CA LEU A 253 -28.12 5.02 -8.45
C LEU A 253 -27.64 6.05 -9.47
N LEU A 254 -27.10 5.59 -10.62
CA LEU A 254 -26.74 6.45 -11.76
C LEU A 254 -27.96 7.04 -12.47
N GLY A 255 -29.16 6.51 -12.23
CA GLY A 255 -30.38 6.86 -12.96
C GLY A 255 -30.54 6.11 -14.28
N THR A 256 -29.75 5.06 -14.51
CA THR A 256 -29.82 4.19 -15.69
C THR A 256 -30.04 2.73 -15.28
N PRO A 257 -31.19 2.40 -14.64
CA PRO A 257 -31.43 1.06 -14.12
C PRO A 257 -31.30 0.01 -15.24
N ALA A 258 -30.56 -1.04 -14.94
CA ALA A 258 -30.25 -2.12 -15.86
C ALA A 258 -31.14 -3.34 -15.58
N ASP A 259 -31.62 -3.99 -16.64
CA ASP A 259 -32.23 -5.31 -16.52
C ASP A 259 -31.17 -6.41 -16.29
N GLN A 260 -31.61 -7.61 -15.95
CA GLN A 260 -30.72 -8.72 -15.68
C GLN A 260 -29.79 -9.05 -16.86
N ALA A 261 -30.29 -8.92 -18.10
CA ALA A 261 -29.50 -9.17 -19.30
C ALA A 261 -28.35 -8.17 -19.44
N THR A 262 -28.58 -6.89 -19.15
CA THR A 262 -27.54 -5.85 -19.15
C THR A 262 -26.52 -6.08 -18.04
N VAL A 263 -26.96 -6.44 -16.83
CA VAL A 263 -26.07 -6.79 -15.72
C VAL A 263 -25.18 -7.98 -16.08
N ASP A 264 -25.76 -9.04 -16.65
CA ASP A 264 -25.02 -10.22 -17.09
C ASP A 264 -24.06 -9.91 -18.25
N ALA A 265 -24.41 -8.97 -19.14
CA ALA A 265 -23.53 -8.51 -20.21
C ALA A 265 -22.30 -7.76 -19.67
N ILE A 266 -22.49 -6.87 -18.68
CA ILE A 266 -21.39 -6.15 -18.04
C ILE A 266 -20.46 -7.12 -17.30
N TYR A 267 -21.04 -8.03 -16.50
CA TYR A 267 -20.27 -9.08 -15.85
C TYR A 267 -19.53 -9.95 -16.88
N GLY A 268 -20.18 -10.29 -18.00
CA GLY A 268 -19.58 -11.05 -19.09
C GLY A 268 -18.38 -10.36 -19.72
N ILE A 269 -18.42 -9.02 -19.87
CA ILE A 269 -17.27 -8.22 -20.30
C ILE A 269 -16.13 -8.32 -19.28
N GLU A 270 -16.39 -8.11 -17.99
CA GLU A 270 -15.34 -8.22 -16.96
C GLU A 270 -14.74 -9.62 -16.87
N HIS A 271 -15.56 -10.66 -16.97
CA HIS A 271 -15.10 -12.05 -16.99
C HIS A 271 -14.20 -12.31 -18.21
N ALA A 272 -14.59 -11.87 -19.40
CA ALA A 272 -13.77 -12.01 -20.60
C ALA A 272 -12.46 -11.19 -20.51
N ILE A 273 -12.49 -10.01 -19.86
CA ILE A 273 -11.26 -9.26 -19.54
C ILE A 273 -10.35 -10.11 -18.65
N ALA A 274 -10.87 -10.67 -17.56
CA ALA A 274 -10.11 -11.48 -16.60
C ALA A 274 -9.49 -12.73 -17.26
N GLU A 275 -10.23 -13.44 -18.11
CA GLU A 275 -9.74 -14.59 -18.87
C GLU A 275 -8.49 -14.25 -19.70
N ASN A 276 -8.48 -13.05 -20.30
CA ASN A 276 -7.40 -12.61 -21.17
C ASN A 276 -6.23 -11.92 -20.43
N GLN A 277 -6.45 -11.45 -19.20
CA GLN A 277 -5.42 -10.80 -18.41
C GLN A 277 -4.26 -11.76 -18.10
N TRP A 278 -3.03 -11.24 -18.05
CA TRP A 278 -1.91 -11.98 -17.48
C TRP A 278 -2.03 -12.03 -15.96
N SER A 279 -1.54 -13.12 -15.36
CA SER A 279 -1.47 -13.25 -13.89
C SER A 279 -0.54 -12.19 -13.28
N LYS A 280 -0.67 -11.95 -11.96
CA LYS A 280 0.25 -11.07 -11.23
C LYS A 280 1.70 -11.55 -11.35
N THR A 281 1.93 -12.86 -11.26
CA THR A 281 3.26 -13.48 -11.43
C THR A 281 3.84 -13.23 -12.82
N ASP A 282 3.04 -13.35 -13.89
CA ASP A 282 3.52 -13.04 -15.25
C ASP A 282 3.86 -11.56 -15.43
N ASN A 283 3.08 -10.68 -14.81
CA ASN A 283 3.27 -9.23 -14.84
C ASN A 283 4.51 -8.75 -14.07
N ARG A 284 5.18 -9.63 -13.33
CA ARG A 284 6.42 -9.35 -12.61
C ARG A 284 7.64 -9.34 -13.53
N ASP A 285 7.64 -10.05 -14.66
CA ASP A 285 8.85 -10.15 -15.49
C ASP A 285 9.06 -8.87 -16.34
N PRO A 286 10.12 -8.07 -16.08
CA PRO A 286 10.37 -6.84 -16.84
C PRO A 286 10.75 -7.10 -18.30
N VAL A 287 11.28 -8.29 -18.63
CA VAL A 287 11.61 -8.65 -20.02
C VAL A 287 10.34 -8.98 -20.78
N LYS A 288 9.46 -9.79 -20.20
CA LYS A 288 8.18 -10.19 -20.79
C LYS A 288 7.24 -8.99 -20.98
N THR A 289 7.29 -8.03 -20.06
CA THR A 289 6.46 -6.81 -20.09
C THR A 289 7.05 -5.65 -20.89
N TYR A 290 8.21 -5.81 -21.52
CA TYR A 290 8.78 -4.79 -22.41
C TYR A 290 8.60 -5.18 -23.88
N ASN A 291 7.54 -4.68 -24.50
CA ASN A 291 7.26 -4.92 -25.92
C ASN A 291 7.01 -3.59 -26.64
N LYS A 292 8.09 -2.91 -27.05
CA LYS A 292 7.98 -1.65 -27.79
C LYS A 292 7.37 -1.88 -29.17
N LYS A 293 6.32 -1.13 -29.49
CA LYS A 293 5.55 -1.19 -30.73
C LYS A 293 5.40 0.21 -31.29
N SER A 294 5.60 0.37 -32.59
CA SER A 294 5.26 1.60 -33.30
C SER A 294 3.75 1.86 -33.29
N ALA A 295 3.32 3.10 -33.55
CA ALA A 295 1.91 3.42 -33.70
C ALA A 295 1.19 2.56 -34.77
N ALA A 296 1.89 2.20 -35.86
CA ALA A 296 1.36 1.31 -36.90
C ALA A 296 1.22 -0.15 -36.42
N GLU A 297 2.18 -0.65 -35.65
CA GLU A 297 2.06 -1.98 -35.03
C GLU A 297 0.97 -2.02 -33.97
N MET A 298 0.76 -0.94 -33.20
CA MET A 298 -0.35 -0.83 -32.26
C MET A 298 -1.70 -0.92 -32.97
N LYS A 299 -1.86 -0.20 -34.08
CA LYS A 299 -3.06 -0.32 -34.92
C LYS A 299 -3.29 -1.76 -35.40
N THR A 300 -2.23 -2.47 -35.76
CA THR A 300 -2.32 -3.87 -36.18
C THR A 300 -2.68 -4.80 -35.01
N LEU A 301 -2.06 -4.58 -33.84
CA LEU A 301 -2.27 -5.37 -32.63
C LEU A 301 -3.72 -5.25 -32.12
N LEU A 302 -4.24 -4.02 -32.08
CA LEU A 302 -5.56 -3.71 -31.51
C LEU A 302 -6.71 -3.87 -32.50
N GLY A 303 -6.44 -4.04 -33.79
CA GLY A 303 -7.44 -4.38 -34.80
C GLY A 303 -8.65 -3.45 -34.80
N ASP A 304 -9.78 -3.96 -34.31
CA ASP A 304 -11.08 -3.28 -34.29
C ASP A 304 -11.17 -2.13 -33.26
N PHE A 305 -10.22 -2.04 -32.33
CA PHE A 305 -10.12 -0.88 -31.43
C PHE A 305 -9.32 0.24 -32.11
N ASP A 306 -9.98 1.37 -32.41
CA ASP A 306 -9.34 2.53 -33.03
C ASP A 306 -8.35 3.22 -32.07
N TRP A 307 -7.15 2.66 -32.02
CA TRP A 307 -6.03 3.14 -31.20
C TRP A 307 -5.62 4.58 -31.53
N ALA A 308 -5.73 4.97 -32.81
CA ALA A 308 -5.36 6.32 -33.24
C ALA A 308 -6.36 7.34 -32.70
N ALA A 309 -7.66 7.06 -32.81
CA ALA A 309 -8.69 7.93 -32.25
C ALA A 309 -8.60 8.01 -30.72
N TYR A 310 -8.37 6.88 -30.05
CA TYR A 310 -8.18 6.81 -28.58
C TYR A 310 -6.99 7.65 -28.11
N THR A 311 -5.80 7.46 -28.70
CA THR A 311 -4.60 8.20 -28.31
C THR A 311 -4.70 9.68 -28.68
N GLN A 312 -5.30 10.02 -29.82
CA GLN A 312 -5.53 11.41 -30.21
C GLN A 312 -6.41 12.15 -29.18
N SER A 313 -7.49 11.53 -28.71
CA SER A 313 -8.41 12.16 -27.75
C SER A 313 -7.84 12.20 -26.33
N LEU A 314 -7.00 11.23 -25.98
CA LEU A 314 -6.24 11.22 -24.73
C LEU A 314 -5.12 12.28 -24.71
N GLY A 315 -4.60 12.72 -25.86
CA GLY A 315 -3.48 13.67 -25.94
C GLY A 315 -2.12 13.02 -26.25
N LEU A 316 -2.12 11.74 -26.64
CA LEU A 316 -0.96 10.93 -26.98
C LEU A 316 -0.80 10.69 -28.49
N GLY A 317 -1.61 11.35 -29.34
CA GLY A 317 -1.62 11.12 -30.79
C GLY A 317 -0.32 11.45 -31.53
N GLN A 318 0.62 12.15 -30.89
CA GLN A 318 1.95 12.48 -31.44
C GLN A 318 3.03 11.46 -31.06
N GLN A 319 2.69 10.40 -30.34
CA GLN A 319 3.67 9.40 -29.92
C GLN A 319 3.90 8.37 -31.03
N ASP A 320 5.17 8.19 -31.42
CA ASP A 320 5.56 7.26 -32.49
C ASP A 320 5.58 5.80 -32.04
N ALA A 321 5.72 5.55 -30.73
CA ALA A 321 5.82 4.22 -30.17
C ALA A 321 5.27 4.14 -28.74
N PHE A 322 4.88 2.92 -28.37
CA PHE A 322 4.30 2.56 -27.08
C PHE A 322 4.96 1.26 -26.59
N VAL A 323 5.17 1.13 -25.28
CA VAL A 323 5.65 -0.11 -24.66
C VAL A 323 4.43 -0.89 -24.18
N VAL A 324 4.13 -2.00 -24.85
CA VAL A 324 3.02 -2.88 -24.51
C VAL A 324 3.45 -3.86 -23.43
N ARG A 325 2.78 -3.84 -22.27
CA ARG A 325 3.09 -4.75 -21.18
C ARG A 325 2.59 -6.17 -21.39
N GLN A 326 1.38 -6.33 -21.95
CA GLN A 326 0.78 -7.65 -22.17
C GLN A 326 0.26 -7.77 -23.63
N PRO A 327 1.12 -8.14 -24.60
CA PRO A 327 0.74 -8.13 -26.02
C PRO A 327 -0.48 -8.99 -26.36
N SER A 328 -0.53 -10.23 -25.86
CA SER A 328 -1.65 -11.14 -26.14
C SER A 328 -2.97 -10.63 -25.56
N TYR A 329 -2.91 -9.96 -24.40
CA TYR A 329 -4.08 -9.34 -23.79
C TYR A 329 -4.62 -8.20 -24.66
N LEU A 330 -3.76 -7.26 -25.07
CA LEU A 330 -4.17 -6.15 -25.94
C LEU A 330 -4.76 -6.65 -27.26
N GLU A 331 -4.16 -7.68 -27.87
CA GLU A 331 -4.70 -8.29 -29.09
C GLU A 331 -6.13 -8.81 -28.89
N ASN A 332 -6.38 -9.51 -27.79
CA ASN A 332 -7.69 -10.07 -27.51
C ASN A 332 -8.71 -9.01 -27.08
N ILE A 333 -8.29 -7.93 -26.40
CA ILE A 333 -9.15 -6.77 -26.15
C ILE A 333 -9.55 -6.10 -27.45
N GLY A 334 -8.64 -5.98 -28.42
CA GLY A 334 -8.94 -5.49 -29.77
C GLY A 334 -10.07 -6.28 -30.42
N LYS A 335 -9.96 -7.62 -30.44
CA LYS A 335 -10.99 -8.52 -30.98
C LYS A 335 -12.32 -8.39 -30.21
N MET A 336 -12.25 -8.42 -28.88
CA MET A 336 -13.42 -8.32 -28.01
C MET A 336 -14.17 -6.99 -28.21
N PHE A 337 -13.45 -5.92 -28.51
CA PHE A 337 -14.03 -4.62 -28.81
C PHE A 337 -14.92 -4.66 -30.06
N GLY A 338 -14.45 -5.30 -31.14
CA GLY A 338 -15.22 -5.44 -32.38
C GLY A 338 -16.39 -6.43 -32.30
N THR A 339 -16.32 -7.46 -31.45
CA THR A 339 -17.38 -8.47 -31.34
C THR A 339 -18.46 -8.14 -30.31
N THR A 340 -18.17 -7.29 -29.32
CA THR A 340 -19.11 -6.88 -28.28
C THR A 340 -19.97 -5.72 -28.78
N SER A 341 -21.28 -5.75 -28.50
CA SER A 341 -22.19 -4.70 -28.96
C SER A 341 -21.84 -3.34 -28.34
N LEU A 342 -22.09 -2.27 -29.10
CA LEU A 342 -21.91 -0.89 -28.63
C LEU A 342 -22.67 -0.64 -27.32
N ASP A 343 -23.91 -1.13 -27.20
CA ASP A 343 -24.74 -0.93 -26.02
C ASP A 343 -24.16 -1.60 -24.77
N HIS A 344 -23.59 -2.81 -24.90
CA HIS A 344 -22.93 -3.48 -23.78
C HIS A 344 -21.68 -2.74 -23.34
N TRP A 345 -20.88 -2.24 -24.28
CA TRP A 345 -19.73 -1.41 -23.96
C TRP A 345 -20.12 -0.10 -23.27
N LYS A 346 -21.18 0.58 -23.75
CA LYS A 346 -21.71 1.78 -23.10
C LYS A 346 -22.21 1.48 -21.69
N ALA A 347 -22.88 0.35 -21.48
CA ALA A 347 -23.32 -0.08 -20.15
C ALA A 347 -22.14 -0.36 -19.20
N TYR A 348 -21.11 -1.07 -19.68
CA TYR A 348 -19.87 -1.29 -18.94
C TYR A 348 -19.18 0.04 -18.58
N LEU A 349 -19.05 0.97 -19.52
CA LEU A 349 -18.43 2.27 -19.26
C LEU A 349 -19.24 3.13 -18.28
N ARG A 350 -20.57 3.04 -18.27
CA ARG A 350 -21.40 3.71 -17.25
C ARG A 350 -21.11 3.17 -15.85
N LEU A 351 -20.96 1.85 -15.70
CA LEU A 351 -20.48 1.26 -14.45
C LEU A 351 -19.10 1.81 -14.11
N ARG A 352 -18.13 1.80 -15.03
CA ARG A 352 -16.77 2.32 -14.77
C ARG A 352 -16.79 3.78 -14.30
N VAL A 353 -17.63 4.63 -14.90
CA VAL A 353 -17.76 6.05 -14.50
C VAL A 353 -18.26 6.18 -13.05
N ILE A 354 -19.37 5.53 -12.69
CA ILE A 354 -19.91 5.67 -11.32
C ILE A 354 -19.04 4.96 -10.28
N ASP A 355 -18.44 3.83 -10.63
CA ASP A 355 -17.51 3.08 -9.77
C ASP A 355 -16.27 3.92 -9.44
N THR A 356 -15.64 4.54 -10.44
CA THR A 356 -14.43 5.38 -10.29
C THR A 356 -14.61 6.50 -9.26
N TYR A 357 -15.79 7.11 -9.19
CA TYR A 357 -16.09 8.22 -8.28
C TYR A 357 -16.94 7.80 -7.08
N GLY A 358 -17.28 6.51 -6.94
CA GLY A 358 -18.29 6.03 -6.01
C GLY A 358 -18.05 6.46 -4.56
N ASP A 359 -16.80 6.38 -4.10
CA ASP A 359 -16.38 6.78 -2.75
C ASP A 359 -16.54 8.30 -2.45
N ASN A 360 -16.88 9.13 -3.44
CA ASN A 360 -16.78 10.60 -3.33
C ASN A 360 -18.01 11.36 -3.89
N LEU A 361 -19.10 10.66 -4.18
CA LEU A 361 -20.39 11.23 -4.64
C LEU A 361 -21.32 11.44 -3.44
N SER A 362 -22.64 11.22 -3.59
CA SER A 362 -23.60 11.26 -2.48
C SER A 362 -23.34 10.15 -1.45
N GLU A 363 -23.84 10.34 -0.23
CA GLU A 363 -23.69 9.37 0.86
C GLU A 363 -24.24 7.99 0.50
N ALA A 364 -25.37 7.95 -0.23
CA ALA A 364 -25.98 6.69 -0.68
C ALA A 364 -25.07 5.89 -1.64
N ILE A 365 -24.42 6.59 -2.58
CA ILE A 365 -23.49 5.96 -3.54
C ILE A 365 -22.21 5.53 -2.83
N GLU A 366 -21.65 6.42 -2.02
CA GLU A 366 -20.45 6.15 -1.22
C GLU A 366 -20.63 4.91 -0.35
N LYS A 367 -21.74 4.83 0.39
CA LYS A 367 -22.02 3.72 1.27
C LYS A 367 -22.13 2.40 0.49
N ARG A 368 -22.84 2.42 -0.64
CA ARG A 368 -22.99 1.21 -1.47
C ARG A 368 -21.66 0.74 -2.07
N HIS A 369 -20.82 1.69 -2.49
CA HIS A 369 -19.46 1.43 -2.95
C HIS A 369 -18.61 0.82 -1.83
N PHE A 370 -18.64 1.40 -0.62
CA PHE A 370 -17.96 0.85 0.56
C PHE A 370 -18.41 -0.59 0.89
N GLU A 371 -19.71 -0.86 0.92
CA GLU A 371 -20.27 -2.17 1.25
C GLU A 371 -19.72 -3.27 0.33
N PHE A 372 -19.50 -2.97 -0.95
CA PHE A 372 -18.87 -3.92 -1.87
C PHE A 372 -17.34 -3.91 -1.76
N HIS A 373 -16.70 -2.77 -2.07
CA HIS A 373 -15.25 -2.70 -2.25
C HIS A 373 -14.43 -2.82 -0.96
N ARG A 374 -15.06 -2.61 0.21
CA ARG A 374 -14.41 -2.66 1.52
C ARG A 374 -14.98 -3.78 2.38
N THR A 375 -16.29 -3.83 2.57
CA THR A 375 -16.90 -4.84 3.45
C THR A 375 -16.86 -6.23 2.82
N ALA A 376 -17.47 -6.43 1.64
CA ALA A 376 -17.51 -7.75 1.01
C ALA A 376 -16.11 -8.28 0.66
N ILE A 377 -15.23 -7.42 0.13
CA ILE A 377 -13.90 -7.84 -0.34
C ILE A 377 -12.87 -7.99 0.80
N SER A 378 -12.86 -7.08 1.78
CA SER A 378 -11.77 -6.98 2.77
C SER A 378 -12.24 -7.14 4.22
N GLY A 379 -13.54 -7.35 4.46
CA GLY A 379 -14.12 -7.58 5.77
C GLY A 379 -14.18 -6.34 6.68
N ILE A 380 -14.02 -5.13 6.13
CA ILE A 380 -14.10 -3.88 6.89
C ILE A 380 -15.56 -3.65 7.31
N THR A 381 -15.82 -3.42 8.59
CA THR A 381 -17.19 -3.38 9.15
C THR A 381 -17.75 -1.97 9.29
N GLU A 382 -16.91 -0.94 9.29
CA GLU A 382 -17.30 0.45 9.46
C GLU A 382 -16.56 1.34 8.46
N GLN A 383 -17.20 2.40 7.98
CA GLN A 383 -16.49 3.42 7.20
C GLN A 383 -15.55 4.20 8.10
N GLU A 384 -14.43 4.64 7.55
CA GLU A 384 -13.57 5.58 8.27
C GLU A 384 -14.35 6.86 8.65
N PRO A 385 -14.09 7.43 9.83
CA PRO A 385 -14.71 8.70 10.22
C PRO A 385 -14.35 9.78 9.19
N MET A 386 -15.28 10.72 8.99
CA MET A 386 -15.21 11.70 7.90
C MET A 386 -13.86 12.46 7.84
N TRP A 387 -13.27 12.81 8.98
CA TRP A 387 -11.98 13.50 9.00
C TRP A 387 -10.84 12.66 8.41
N LYS A 388 -10.83 11.33 8.60
CA LYS A 388 -9.81 10.44 7.99
C LYS A 388 -9.98 10.41 6.48
N ARG A 389 -11.23 10.27 6.01
CA ARG A 389 -11.56 10.37 4.57
C ARG A 389 -11.09 11.70 3.99
N GLY A 390 -11.35 12.82 4.69
CA GLY A 390 -10.88 14.15 4.32
C GLY A 390 -9.36 14.26 4.22
N VAL A 391 -8.63 13.72 5.19
CA VAL A 391 -7.16 13.65 5.15
C VAL A 391 -6.66 12.80 3.98
N ASN A 392 -7.23 11.61 3.78
CA ASN A 392 -6.82 10.69 2.72
C ASN A 392 -7.03 11.31 1.32
N ILE A 393 -8.19 11.92 1.07
CA ILE A 393 -8.52 12.56 -0.20
C ILE A 393 -7.61 13.77 -0.44
N THR A 394 -7.45 14.62 0.56
CA THR A 394 -6.58 15.80 0.45
C THR A 394 -5.12 15.40 0.21
N GLY A 395 -4.63 14.38 0.90
CA GLY A 395 -3.30 13.80 0.69
C GLY A 395 -3.14 13.10 -0.66
N SER A 396 -4.20 12.55 -1.23
CA SER A 396 -4.16 11.91 -2.56
C SER A 396 -4.07 12.92 -3.70
N VAL A 397 -4.77 14.06 -3.58
CA VAL A 397 -4.82 15.10 -4.62
C VAL A 397 -3.68 16.12 -4.47
N LEU A 398 -3.42 16.57 -3.24
CA LEU A 398 -2.49 17.65 -2.92
C LEU A 398 -1.30 17.15 -2.08
N GLY A 399 -0.90 15.90 -2.30
CA GLY A 399 0.01 15.16 -1.43
C GLY A 399 1.35 15.83 -1.15
N GLU A 400 1.96 16.47 -2.14
CA GLU A 400 3.22 17.20 -1.94
C GLU A 400 3.03 18.53 -1.20
N LEU A 401 1.90 19.23 -1.38
CA LEU A 401 1.59 20.43 -0.58
C LEU A 401 1.39 20.08 0.90
N VAL A 402 0.66 18.99 1.17
CA VAL A 402 0.49 18.45 2.53
C VAL A 402 1.85 17.98 3.08
N GLY A 403 2.66 17.33 2.25
CA GLY A 403 3.99 16.86 2.62
C GLY A 403 4.94 17.98 2.99
N GLN A 404 4.89 19.11 2.30
CA GLN A 404 5.67 20.30 2.65
C GLN A 404 5.34 20.78 4.06
N LEU A 405 4.05 20.96 4.38
CA LEU A 405 3.61 21.36 5.72
C LEU A 405 4.01 20.33 6.79
N TYR A 406 3.91 19.04 6.45
CA TYR A 406 4.28 17.94 7.34
C TYR A 406 5.77 17.99 7.72
N VAL A 407 6.67 18.12 6.74
CA VAL A 407 8.12 18.11 7.03
C VAL A 407 8.61 19.39 7.71
N GLU A 408 7.99 20.53 7.43
CA GLU A 408 8.26 21.78 8.15
C GLU A 408 7.97 21.66 9.66
N THR A 409 6.98 20.82 10.03
CA THR A 409 6.50 20.70 11.41
C THR A 409 7.07 19.48 12.14
N HIS A 410 7.17 18.34 11.46
CA HIS A 410 7.39 17.03 12.10
C HIS A 410 8.72 16.37 11.77
N PHE A 411 9.47 16.85 10.77
CA PHE A 411 10.73 16.24 10.36
C PHE A 411 11.96 17.00 10.89
N ARG A 412 12.96 16.27 11.40
CA ARG A 412 14.17 16.85 12.01
C ARG A 412 15.40 16.62 11.12
N PRO A 413 16.23 17.65 10.85
CA PRO A 413 17.44 17.50 10.02
C PRO A 413 18.43 16.43 10.52
N GLU A 414 18.50 16.21 11.84
CA GLU A 414 19.35 15.20 12.46
C GLU A 414 19.00 13.78 12.01
N ALA A 415 17.71 13.50 11.76
CA ALA A 415 17.26 12.21 11.24
C ALA A 415 17.81 11.96 9.84
N LYS A 416 17.81 12.97 8.96
CA LYS A 416 18.38 12.87 7.60
C LYS A 416 19.88 12.57 7.64
N LYS A 417 20.63 13.23 8.53
CA LYS A 417 22.07 12.95 8.71
C LYS A 417 22.32 11.50 9.15
N ARG A 418 21.62 11.05 10.18
CA ARG A 418 21.78 9.69 10.72
C ARG A 418 21.36 8.61 9.71
N MET A 419 20.33 8.88 8.92
CA MET A 419 19.92 7.98 7.82
C MET A 419 20.99 7.86 6.73
N ASN A 420 21.67 8.95 6.36
CA ASN A 420 22.79 8.87 5.42
C ASN A 420 23.92 7.98 5.95
N GLU A 421 24.26 8.09 7.24
CA GLU A 421 25.27 7.22 7.87
C GLU A 421 24.88 5.74 7.80
N LEU A 422 23.62 5.41 8.08
CA LEU A 422 23.11 4.03 7.95
C LEU A 422 23.19 3.55 6.51
N VAL A 423 22.72 4.34 5.54
CA VAL A 423 22.78 3.99 4.12
C VAL A 423 24.23 3.72 3.66
N ASP A 424 25.18 4.56 4.06
CA ASP A 424 26.59 4.36 3.72
C ASP A 424 27.16 3.07 4.32
N ASN A 425 26.80 2.75 5.57
CA ASN A 425 27.22 1.51 6.21
C ASN A 425 26.59 0.28 5.52
N LEU A 426 25.32 0.36 5.16
CA LEU A 426 24.61 -0.70 4.45
C LEU A 426 25.20 -0.93 3.05
N LYS A 427 25.53 0.13 2.30
CA LYS A 427 26.22 0.02 1.00
C LYS A 427 27.59 -0.65 1.14
N LYS A 428 28.39 -0.30 2.16
CA LYS A 428 29.67 -0.95 2.44
C LYS A 428 29.49 -2.44 2.77
N ALA A 429 28.54 -2.76 3.64
CA ALA A 429 28.21 -4.14 3.99
C ALA A 429 27.77 -4.95 2.75
N PHE A 430 26.92 -4.37 1.90
CA PHE A 430 26.47 -5.00 0.67
C PHE A 430 27.64 -5.30 -0.27
N ALA A 431 28.58 -4.37 -0.42
CA ALA A 431 29.78 -4.56 -1.24
C ALA A 431 30.65 -5.73 -0.73
N ILE A 432 30.93 -5.78 0.58
CA ILE A 432 31.67 -6.89 1.21
C ILE A 432 30.98 -8.22 0.96
N ARG A 433 29.65 -8.24 1.07
CA ARG A 433 28.87 -9.43 0.83
C ARG A 433 28.95 -9.90 -0.62
N ILE A 434 28.79 -9.01 -1.61
CA ILE A 434 28.98 -9.31 -3.04
C ILE A 434 30.35 -9.94 -3.28
N GLU A 435 31.42 -9.34 -2.76
CA GLU A 435 32.79 -9.82 -2.95
C GLU A 435 32.99 -11.24 -2.39
N SER A 436 32.39 -11.53 -1.24
CA SER A 436 32.47 -12.83 -0.56
C SER A 436 31.59 -13.94 -1.16
N ARG A 437 30.77 -13.67 -2.19
CA ARG A 437 29.93 -14.70 -2.80
C ARG A 437 30.75 -15.59 -3.74
N ASP A 438 31.17 -16.76 -3.28
CA ASP A 438 31.96 -17.71 -4.08
C ASP A 438 31.23 -18.29 -5.30
N TRP A 439 29.89 -18.19 -5.30
CA TRP A 439 29.04 -18.68 -6.37
C TRP A 439 28.95 -17.72 -7.57
N MET A 440 29.45 -16.49 -7.45
CA MET A 440 29.46 -15.47 -8.51
C MET A 440 30.86 -15.31 -9.11
N GLY A 441 30.96 -15.31 -10.44
CA GLY A 441 32.18 -14.98 -11.16
C GLY A 441 32.60 -13.51 -11.01
N GLU A 442 33.91 -13.25 -11.17
CA GLU A 442 34.52 -11.91 -11.02
C GLU A 442 33.88 -10.83 -11.92
N GLY A 443 33.47 -11.19 -13.13
CA GLY A 443 32.81 -10.27 -14.06
C GLY A 443 31.45 -9.79 -13.54
N THR A 444 30.63 -10.72 -13.04
CA THR A 444 29.30 -10.43 -12.48
C THR A 444 29.42 -9.66 -11.16
N LYS A 445 30.39 -10.02 -10.29
CA LYS A 445 30.72 -9.24 -9.08
C LYS A 445 31.06 -7.79 -9.42
N LYS A 446 31.90 -7.56 -10.43
CA LYS A 446 32.26 -6.20 -10.88
C LYS A 446 31.04 -5.41 -11.33
N GLN A 447 30.13 -6.01 -12.12
CA GLN A 447 28.90 -5.34 -12.56
C GLN A 447 27.95 -5.05 -11.39
N ALA A 448 27.84 -5.97 -10.42
CA ALA A 448 27.03 -5.76 -9.22
C ALA A 448 27.57 -4.61 -8.35
N LEU A 449 28.90 -4.54 -8.17
CA LEU A 449 29.57 -3.43 -7.47
C LEU A 449 29.43 -2.09 -8.22
N GLU A 450 29.54 -2.11 -9.56
CA GLU A 450 29.29 -0.93 -10.38
C GLU A 450 27.85 -0.42 -10.18
N LYS A 451 26.86 -1.32 -10.25
CA LYS A 451 25.47 -0.98 -9.98
C LYS A 451 25.27 -0.41 -8.58
N LEU A 452 25.81 -1.06 -7.56
CA LEU A 452 25.73 -0.62 -6.16
C LEU A 452 26.31 0.80 -5.97
N SER A 453 27.42 1.09 -6.65
CA SER A 453 28.08 2.41 -6.59
C SER A 453 27.25 3.54 -7.22
N MET A 454 26.30 3.21 -8.11
CA MET A 454 25.44 4.17 -8.81
C MET A 454 24.09 4.39 -8.12
N PHE A 455 23.83 3.76 -6.97
CA PHE A 455 22.57 3.96 -6.25
C PHE A 455 22.40 5.40 -5.78
N THR A 456 21.32 6.03 -6.21
CA THR A 456 20.87 7.32 -5.66
C THR A 456 20.03 7.09 -4.40
N THR A 457 20.10 8.00 -3.44
CA THR A 457 19.37 7.89 -2.17
C THR A 457 18.58 9.17 -1.91
N LYS A 458 17.27 9.03 -1.69
CA LYS A 458 16.35 10.12 -1.39
C LYS A 458 15.79 9.93 0.02
N ILE A 459 15.94 10.92 0.91
CA ILE A 459 15.60 10.80 2.34
C ILE A 459 14.77 12.00 2.80
N GLY A 460 13.61 11.70 3.39
CA GLY A 460 12.69 12.65 3.99
C GLY A 460 11.67 13.21 2.99
N TYR A 461 12.13 14.05 2.07
CA TYR A 461 11.28 14.85 1.18
C TYR A 461 12.03 15.29 -0.09
N PRO A 462 11.30 15.66 -1.17
CA PRO A 462 11.92 16.14 -2.41
C PRO A 462 12.63 17.48 -2.24
N ASP A 463 13.69 17.69 -3.03
CA ASP A 463 14.43 18.97 -3.02
C ASP A 463 13.67 20.07 -3.77
N GLN A 464 12.82 19.69 -4.73
CA GLN A 464 11.88 20.58 -5.43
C GLN A 464 10.46 20.01 -5.40
N TRP A 465 9.49 20.85 -5.09
CA TRP A 465 8.08 20.47 -4.98
C TRP A 465 7.35 20.57 -6.32
N LYS A 466 6.35 19.71 -6.52
CA LYS A 466 5.42 19.77 -7.65
C LYS A 466 4.71 21.13 -7.70
N ASP A 467 4.60 21.69 -8.90
CA ASP A 467 3.84 22.91 -9.15
C ASP A 467 2.35 22.60 -9.35
N TYR A 468 1.50 23.18 -8.51
CA TYR A 468 0.04 23.05 -8.51
C TYR A 468 -0.68 24.30 -9.04
N SER A 469 0.03 25.23 -9.68
CA SER A 469 -0.52 26.51 -10.13
C SER A 469 -1.69 26.35 -11.11
N ASP A 470 -1.60 25.38 -12.02
CA ASP A 470 -2.62 25.09 -13.03
C ASP A 470 -3.86 24.36 -12.46
N LEU A 471 -3.75 23.69 -11.30
CA LEU A 471 -4.85 22.93 -10.70
C LEU A 471 -5.83 23.87 -9.98
N GLN A 472 -7.08 23.98 -10.44
CA GLN A 472 -8.10 24.74 -9.72
C GLN A 472 -8.86 23.85 -8.73
N ILE A 473 -8.92 24.28 -7.46
CA ILE A 473 -9.74 23.68 -6.41
C ILE A 473 -10.61 24.81 -5.86
N ASP A 474 -11.82 24.95 -6.37
CA ASP A 474 -12.78 25.96 -5.92
C ASP A 474 -14.26 25.52 -6.00
N SER A 475 -14.55 24.27 -6.42
CA SER A 475 -15.92 23.73 -6.36
C SER A 475 -16.28 23.31 -4.93
N PRO A 476 -17.51 23.60 -4.45
CA PRO A 476 -18.01 23.02 -3.21
C PRO A 476 -18.36 21.53 -3.36
N VAL A 477 -18.48 21.02 -4.59
CA VAL A 477 -18.78 19.61 -4.86
C VAL A 477 -17.47 18.84 -5.06
N LEU A 478 -17.20 17.89 -4.16
CA LEU A 478 -15.96 17.12 -4.14
C LEU A 478 -15.63 16.48 -5.51
N ALA A 479 -16.59 15.82 -6.14
CA ALA A 479 -16.36 15.11 -7.39
C ALA A 479 -15.84 16.03 -8.53
N ASP A 480 -16.26 17.29 -8.58
CA ASP A 480 -15.74 18.26 -9.57
C ASP A 480 -14.25 18.53 -9.34
N ASN A 481 -13.83 18.70 -8.07
CA ASN A 481 -12.43 18.89 -7.72
C ASN A 481 -11.59 17.64 -8.06
N LEU A 482 -12.14 16.44 -7.89
CA LEU A 482 -11.47 15.19 -8.25
C LEU A 482 -11.33 15.00 -9.76
N ILE A 483 -12.34 15.37 -10.54
CA ILE A 483 -12.27 15.40 -12.01
C ILE A 483 -11.17 16.38 -12.46
N ALA A 484 -11.18 17.61 -11.93
CA ALA A 484 -10.17 18.62 -12.24
C ALA A 484 -8.74 18.15 -11.87
N ALA A 485 -8.59 17.47 -10.73
CA ALA A 485 -7.32 16.87 -10.32
C ALA A 485 -6.84 15.79 -11.29
N SER A 486 -7.75 14.93 -11.77
CA SER A 486 -7.41 13.88 -12.73
C SER A 486 -6.96 14.45 -14.08
N GLU A 487 -7.65 15.48 -14.58
CA GLU A 487 -7.25 16.16 -15.82
C GLU A 487 -5.90 16.87 -15.66
N PHE A 488 -5.65 17.48 -14.51
CA PHE A 488 -4.37 18.12 -14.18
C PHE A 488 -3.22 17.11 -14.15
N GLU A 489 -3.35 15.99 -13.43
CA GLU A 489 -2.29 14.98 -13.37
C GLU A 489 -2.07 14.32 -14.74
N THR A 490 -3.13 14.05 -15.50
CA THR A 490 -3.01 13.55 -16.87
C THR A 490 -2.19 14.51 -17.75
N ALA A 491 -2.51 15.81 -17.70
CA ALA A 491 -1.77 16.82 -18.46
C ALA A 491 -0.31 16.94 -17.98
N ARG A 492 -0.06 16.83 -16.68
CA ARG A 492 1.30 16.85 -16.10
C ARG A 492 2.13 15.68 -16.62
N GLU A 493 1.61 14.46 -16.57
CA GLU A 493 2.33 13.28 -17.04
C GLU A 493 2.63 13.36 -18.55
N GLN A 494 1.68 13.87 -19.35
CA GLN A 494 1.89 14.07 -20.79
C GLN A 494 2.97 15.10 -21.09
N LYS A 495 3.09 16.17 -20.29
CA LYS A 495 4.14 17.20 -20.46
C LYS A 495 5.55 16.64 -20.27
N LYS A 496 5.73 15.47 -19.64
CA LYS A 496 7.04 14.81 -19.50
C LYS A 496 7.56 14.27 -20.84
N LEU A 497 6.67 13.85 -21.73
CA LEU A 497 7.04 13.23 -23.01
C LEU A 497 7.83 14.19 -23.89
N GLY A 498 8.97 13.72 -24.41
CA GLY A 498 9.90 14.54 -25.21
C GLY A 498 10.80 15.47 -24.38
N GLY A 499 10.58 15.58 -23.06
CA GLY A 499 11.45 16.27 -22.12
C GLY A 499 12.54 15.37 -21.53
N PRO A 500 13.48 15.95 -20.75
CA PRO A 500 14.45 15.17 -19.98
C PRO A 500 13.79 14.47 -18.80
N ILE A 501 14.39 13.37 -18.32
CA ILE A 501 13.94 12.70 -17.09
C ILE A 501 14.08 13.65 -15.90
N ASP A 502 12.97 13.84 -15.18
CA ASP A 502 12.96 14.51 -13.88
C ASP A 502 13.51 13.56 -12.81
N ARG A 503 14.80 13.70 -12.49
CA ARG A 503 15.44 12.90 -11.43
C ARG A 503 15.09 13.37 -10.02
N ASN A 504 14.42 14.52 -9.87
CA ASN A 504 13.93 15.00 -8.58
C ASN A 504 12.58 14.37 -8.19
N GLU A 505 11.80 13.84 -9.13
CA GLU A 505 10.46 13.30 -8.85
C GLU A 505 10.44 12.18 -7.79
N TRP A 506 9.41 12.17 -6.94
CA TRP A 506 9.15 11.11 -5.96
C TRP A 506 7.84 10.38 -6.30
N HIS A 507 7.79 9.08 -6.02
CA HIS A 507 6.58 8.27 -6.15
C HIS A 507 5.83 8.04 -4.82
N MET A 508 6.31 8.64 -3.73
CA MET A 508 5.65 8.65 -2.43
C MET A 508 5.78 10.03 -1.79
N THR A 509 4.75 10.45 -1.07
CA THR A 509 4.76 11.72 -0.33
C THR A 509 5.55 11.59 0.98
N PRO A 510 6.11 12.68 1.53
CA PRO A 510 6.88 12.66 2.77
C PRO A 510 6.16 12.04 3.98
N GLN A 511 4.84 12.18 4.04
CA GLN A 511 3.97 11.68 5.11
C GLN A 511 3.56 10.20 4.93
N THR A 512 4.08 9.50 3.92
CA THR A 512 3.78 8.09 3.66
C THR A 512 4.62 7.16 4.56
N ILE A 513 4.00 6.18 5.22
CA ILE A 513 4.71 5.13 5.98
C ILE A 513 5.09 3.98 5.07
N ASN A 514 6.13 4.17 4.27
CA ASN A 514 6.67 3.12 3.40
C ASN A 514 8.10 3.47 2.95
N ALA A 515 8.71 2.65 2.11
CA ALA A 515 9.92 2.92 1.35
C ALA A 515 9.80 2.31 -0.06
N TYR A 516 10.69 2.67 -0.99
CA TYR A 516 10.73 2.01 -2.30
C TYR A 516 12.11 2.06 -2.97
N TYR A 517 12.29 1.10 -3.89
CA TYR A 517 13.31 1.09 -4.94
C TYR A 517 12.69 1.36 -6.31
N ASN A 518 13.31 2.21 -7.12
CA ASN A 518 12.96 2.39 -8.53
C ASN A 518 14.10 1.85 -9.44
N PRO A 519 13.85 0.79 -10.24
CA PRO A 519 14.88 0.17 -11.08
C PRO A 519 15.38 1.07 -12.22
N THR A 520 14.52 1.86 -12.85
CA THR A 520 14.91 2.69 -14.02
C THR A 520 15.69 3.94 -13.61
N MET A 521 15.62 4.30 -12.32
CA MET A 521 16.37 5.40 -11.72
C MET A 521 17.53 4.92 -10.85
N ASN A 522 17.60 3.61 -10.57
CA ASN A 522 18.51 2.98 -9.62
C ASN A 522 18.59 3.78 -8.30
N GLU A 523 17.43 4.04 -7.70
CA GLU A 523 17.31 4.85 -6.50
C GLU A 523 16.49 4.19 -5.40
N ILE A 524 16.84 4.48 -4.15
CA ILE A 524 16.12 4.07 -2.95
C ILE A 524 15.59 5.31 -2.21
N VAL A 525 14.36 5.22 -1.73
CA VAL A 525 13.63 6.39 -1.22
C VAL A 525 12.96 6.09 0.10
N PHE A 526 13.18 6.96 1.08
CA PHE A 526 12.65 6.86 2.45
C PHE A 526 11.92 8.15 2.82
N PRO A 527 10.58 8.21 2.67
CA PRO A 527 9.73 9.30 3.17
C PRO A 527 10.01 9.67 4.63
N ALA A 528 9.77 10.92 5.00
CA ALA A 528 10.00 11.42 6.36
C ALA A 528 9.25 10.60 7.43
N ALA A 529 8.03 10.17 7.14
CA ALA A 529 7.18 9.52 8.13
C ALA A 529 7.57 8.06 8.44
N ILE A 530 8.36 7.36 7.63
CA ILE A 530 8.90 6.05 8.06
C ILE A 530 10.06 6.20 9.06
N LEU A 531 10.64 7.40 9.19
CA LEU A 531 11.80 7.69 10.04
C LEU A 531 11.41 7.99 11.49
N GLN A 532 10.59 7.11 12.07
CA GLN A 532 10.12 7.17 13.44
C GLN A 532 10.07 5.77 14.08
N PRO A 533 10.00 5.65 15.41
CA PRO A 533 9.92 4.35 16.07
C PRO A 533 8.67 3.57 15.63
N PRO A 534 8.72 2.24 15.52
CA PRO A 534 9.84 1.37 15.88
C PRO A 534 10.90 1.16 14.78
N PHE A 535 10.72 1.75 13.59
CA PHE A 535 11.71 1.62 12.50
C PHE A 535 13.01 2.35 12.85
N PHE A 536 12.89 3.62 13.23
CA PHE A 536 14.03 4.48 13.49
C PHE A 536 13.84 5.29 14.78
N ASN A 537 14.75 5.11 15.74
CA ASN A 537 14.72 5.78 17.03
C ASN A 537 16.09 6.38 17.35
N LEU A 538 16.18 7.70 17.30
CA LEU A 538 17.39 8.46 17.64
C LEU A 538 17.88 8.26 19.08
N LYS A 539 17.00 7.81 20.00
CA LYS A 539 17.33 7.57 21.41
C LYS A 539 17.66 6.09 21.71
N ALA A 540 17.44 5.18 20.76
CA ALA A 540 17.68 3.75 20.96
C ALA A 540 19.12 3.33 20.66
N ASP A 541 19.53 2.19 21.22
CA ASP A 541 20.73 1.48 20.80
C ASP A 541 20.69 1.12 19.30
N ASP A 542 21.86 1.08 18.67
CA ASP A 542 21.94 0.94 17.21
C ASP A 542 21.47 -0.43 16.75
N ALA A 543 21.53 -1.48 17.57
CA ALA A 543 21.05 -2.82 17.21
C ALA A 543 19.60 -2.81 16.71
N VAL A 544 18.71 -2.07 17.38
CA VAL A 544 17.29 -1.98 16.98
C VAL A 544 17.12 -1.15 15.71
N ASN A 545 17.88 -0.06 15.56
CA ASN A 545 17.85 0.74 14.34
C ASN A 545 18.33 -0.08 13.13
N TYR A 546 19.38 -0.89 13.26
CA TYR A 546 19.82 -1.79 12.20
C TYR A 546 18.79 -2.91 11.92
N GLY A 547 18.17 -3.47 12.95
CA GLY A 547 17.12 -4.50 12.79
C GLY A 547 15.79 -3.97 12.24
N GLY A 548 15.49 -2.68 12.46
CA GLY A 548 14.34 -1.96 11.94
C GLY A 548 14.65 -1.27 10.62
N ILE A 549 14.93 0.05 10.66
CA ILE A 549 15.17 0.84 9.45
C ILE A 549 16.40 0.39 8.65
N GLY A 550 17.42 -0.19 9.30
CA GLY A 550 18.58 -0.76 8.59
C GLY A 550 18.20 -1.93 7.70
N ALA A 551 17.33 -2.82 8.19
CA ALA A 551 16.78 -3.92 7.40
C ALA A 551 15.89 -3.41 6.26
N VAL A 552 15.11 -2.34 6.48
CA VAL A 552 14.34 -1.67 5.40
C VAL A 552 15.29 -1.05 4.36
N ILE A 553 16.37 -0.37 4.76
CA ILE A 553 17.38 0.15 3.82
C ILE A 553 18.01 -1.00 3.02
N GLY A 554 18.39 -2.07 3.71
CA GLY A 554 18.93 -3.26 3.08
C GLY A 554 17.94 -3.91 2.10
N HIS A 555 16.65 -3.88 2.41
CA HIS A 555 15.57 -4.40 1.57
C HIS A 555 15.49 -3.61 0.26
N GLU A 556 15.46 -2.27 0.34
CA GLU A 556 15.45 -1.42 -0.86
C GLU A 556 16.74 -1.53 -1.70
N LEU A 557 17.90 -1.71 -1.06
CA LEU A 557 19.14 -2.01 -1.79
C LEU A 557 19.06 -3.37 -2.50
N SER A 558 18.51 -4.37 -1.82
CA SER A 558 18.37 -5.74 -2.34
C SER A 558 17.41 -5.82 -3.52
N HIS A 559 16.40 -4.95 -3.60
CA HIS A 559 15.54 -4.86 -4.79
C HIS A 559 16.30 -4.54 -6.07
N GLY A 560 17.42 -3.81 -6.02
CA GLY A 560 18.27 -3.64 -7.19
C GLY A 560 18.97 -4.92 -7.65
N PHE A 561 18.89 -6.00 -6.87
CA PHE A 561 19.52 -7.27 -7.13
C PHE A 561 18.54 -8.46 -6.99
N ASP A 562 17.23 -8.21 -6.85
CA ASP A 562 16.22 -9.28 -6.80
C ASP A 562 15.98 -9.93 -8.19
N ASP A 563 14.98 -10.79 -8.31
CA ASP A 563 14.66 -11.50 -9.55
C ASP A 563 14.40 -10.58 -10.76
N LYS A 564 13.98 -9.33 -10.51
CA LYS A 564 13.71 -8.30 -11.51
C LYS A 564 14.82 -7.26 -11.59
N GLY A 565 15.17 -6.65 -10.46
CA GLY A 565 16.14 -5.56 -10.39
C GLY A 565 17.51 -6.00 -10.88
N SER A 566 17.88 -7.28 -10.66
CA SER A 566 19.09 -7.87 -11.24
C SER A 566 19.16 -7.81 -12.77
N LYS A 567 18.04 -7.60 -13.47
CA LYS A 567 17.99 -7.46 -14.94
C LYS A 567 18.24 -6.01 -15.41
N TYR A 568 18.37 -5.06 -14.50
CA TYR A 568 18.69 -3.66 -14.79
C TYR A 568 20.13 -3.35 -14.40
N ASP A 569 20.85 -2.59 -15.23
CA ASP A 569 22.20 -2.11 -14.90
C ASP A 569 22.20 -0.89 -13.97
N GLY A 570 23.39 -0.41 -13.58
CA GLY A 570 23.54 0.73 -12.68
C GLY A 570 22.98 2.06 -13.18
N LYS A 571 22.68 2.17 -14.48
CA LYS A 571 22.04 3.35 -15.08
C LYS A 571 20.53 3.19 -15.22
N GLY A 572 19.97 2.07 -14.76
CA GLY A 572 18.56 1.76 -14.85
C GLY A 572 18.09 1.24 -16.21
N ASN A 573 19.00 0.73 -17.05
CA ASN A 573 18.62 0.09 -18.30
C ASN A 573 18.44 -1.42 -18.09
N LEU A 574 17.31 -1.96 -18.56
CA LEU A 574 17.00 -3.37 -18.67
C LEU A 574 17.98 -4.02 -19.65
N ARG A 575 19.08 -4.54 -19.09
CA ARG A 575 20.23 -5.08 -19.80
C ARG A 575 20.78 -6.24 -18.98
N MET A 576 20.88 -7.41 -19.61
CA MET A 576 21.49 -8.58 -18.97
C MET A 576 23.00 -8.36 -18.82
N TRP A 577 23.48 -8.26 -17.57
CA TRP A 577 24.89 -8.07 -17.22
C TRP A 577 25.52 -9.28 -16.51
N TRP A 578 24.75 -10.36 -16.40
CA TRP A 578 25.16 -11.65 -15.83
C TRP A 578 25.85 -12.52 -16.88
N THR A 579 26.71 -13.43 -16.43
CA THR A 579 27.04 -14.62 -17.22
C THR A 579 25.92 -15.66 -17.08
N ASP A 580 25.80 -16.58 -18.05
CA ASP A 580 24.77 -17.62 -18.01
C ASP A 580 24.90 -18.50 -16.74
N SER A 581 26.12 -18.91 -16.38
CA SER A 581 26.36 -19.73 -15.19
C SER A 581 26.02 -19.02 -13.88
N ASP A 582 26.38 -17.73 -13.75
CA ASP A 582 26.04 -16.96 -12.54
C ASP A 582 24.53 -16.74 -12.44
N ARG A 583 23.85 -16.57 -13.60
CA ARG A 583 22.39 -16.43 -13.64
C ARG A 583 21.69 -17.72 -13.24
N GLU A 584 22.10 -18.86 -13.78
CA GLU A 584 21.54 -20.17 -13.44
C GLU A 584 21.68 -20.46 -11.94
N GLU A 585 22.84 -20.14 -11.34
CA GLU A 585 23.06 -20.34 -9.91
C GLU A 585 22.25 -19.36 -9.03
N PHE A 586 22.07 -18.11 -9.47
CA PHE A 586 21.14 -17.17 -8.82
C PHE A 586 19.70 -17.71 -8.85
N GLU A 587 19.24 -18.17 -10.01
CA GLU A 587 17.90 -18.74 -10.17
C GLU A 587 17.71 -19.98 -9.30
N ARG A 588 18.69 -20.88 -9.24
CA ARG A 588 18.64 -22.06 -8.36
C ARG A 588 18.47 -21.68 -6.88
N ARG A 589 19.16 -20.64 -6.41
CA ARG A 589 19.04 -20.13 -5.03
C ARG A 589 17.69 -19.47 -4.80
N ALA A 590 17.22 -18.68 -5.75
CA ALA A 590 15.92 -18.04 -5.72
C ALA A 590 14.79 -19.09 -5.66
N THR A 591 14.89 -20.18 -6.43
CA THR A 591 13.94 -21.31 -6.36
C THR A 591 13.87 -21.93 -4.97
N GLY A 592 14.99 -22.05 -4.25
CA GLY A 592 14.96 -22.51 -2.86
C GLY A 592 14.08 -21.62 -1.95
N LEU A 593 14.04 -20.32 -2.21
CA LEU A 593 13.15 -19.39 -1.50
C LEU A 593 11.70 -19.53 -1.98
N VAL A 594 11.46 -19.72 -3.27
CA VAL A 594 10.13 -20.04 -3.82
C VAL A 594 9.55 -21.27 -3.13
N ASP A 595 10.31 -22.38 -3.12
CA ASP A 595 9.89 -23.66 -2.52
C ASP A 595 9.60 -23.51 -1.02
N GLN A 596 10.44 -22.74 -0.32
CA GLN A 596 10.21 -22.45 1.10
C GLN A 596 8.88 -21.73 1.31
N TYR A 597 8.61 -20.66 0.56
CA TYR A 597 7.41 -19.86 0.76
C TYR A 597 6.14 -20.55 0.26
N ASN A 598 6.22 -21.37 -0.79
CA ASN A 598 5.11 -22.22 -1.25
C ASN A 598 4.63 -23.22 -0.18
N SER A 599 5.46 -23.53 0.82
CA SER A 599 5.08 -24.39 1.95
C SER A 599 4.31 -23.68 3.07
N PHE A 600 4.24 -22.34 3.05
CA PHE A 600 3.61 -21.57 4.11
C PHE A 600 2.09 -21.44 3.90
N GLU A 601 1.33 -21.87 4.91
CA GLU A 601 -0.13 -21.97 4.89
C GLU A 601 -0.76 -21.02 5.94
N PRO A 602 -0.86 -19.70 5.67
CA PRO A 602 -1.41 -18.71 6.61
C PRO A 602 -2.87 -19.00 7.00
N ILE A 603 -3.63 -19.54 6.04
CA ILE A 603 -5.02 -19.96 6.23
C ILE A 603 -5.10 -21.36 5.67
N LYS A 604 -5.78 -22.26 6.36
CA LYS A 604 -5.91 -23.66 5.95
C LYS A 604 -6.38 -23.76 4.48
N GLY A 605 -5.64 -24.51 3.67
CA GLY A 605 -5.84 -24.70 2.24
C GLY A 605 -5.37 -23.55 1.35
N ASN A 606 -4.87 -22.44 1.91
CA ASN A 606 -4.42 -21.26 1.18
C ASN A 606 -2.95 -21.01 1.48
N PHE A 607 -2.10 -21.23 0.47
CA PHE A 607 -0.65 -21.13 0.59
C PHE A 607 -0.15 -19.77 0.08
N VAL A 608 1.01 -19.33 0.58
CA VAL A 608 1.73 -18.21 -0.02
C VAL A 608 2.21 -18.61 -1.41
N ASN A 609 2.03 -17.75 -2.40
CA ASN A 609 2.60 -17.93 -3.73
C ASN A 609 4.06 -17.43 -3.74
N GLY A 610 5.00 -18.36 -3.70
CA GLY A 610 6.44 -18.12 -3.62
C GLY A 610 6.98 -17.37 -4.84
N GLU A 611 6.41 -17.61 -6.03
CA GLU A 611 6.79 -16.93 -7.27
C GLU A 611 6.29 -15.47 -7.29
N LEU A 612 5.06 -15.23 -6.84
CA LEU A 612 4.50 -13.88 -6.70
C LEU A 612 5.32 -13.06 -5.69
N THR A 613 5.73 -13.70 -4.59
CA THR A 613 6.40 -13.05 -3.46
C THR A 613 7.93 -13.02 -3.55
N LEU A 614 8.51 -13.64 -4.58
CA LEU A 614 9.95 -13.90 -4.66
C LEU A 614 10.82 -12.65 -4.47
N GLY A 615 10.54 -11.57 -5.20
CA GLY A 615 11.37 -10.36 -5.11
C GLY A 615 11.34 -9.71 -3.73
N GLU A 616 10.19 -9.74 -3.05
CA GLU A 616 10.04 -9.23 -1.68
C GLU A 616 10.77 -10.13 -0.67
N ASN A 617 10.69 -11.46 -0.86
CA ASN A 617 11.39 -12.41 0.00
C ASN A 617 12.92 -12.31 -0.19
N ILE A 618 13.40 -12.10 -1.42
CA ILE A 618 14.82 -11.79 -1.69
C ILE A 618 15.20 -10.45 -1.06
N GLY A 619 14.33 -9.44 -1.20
CA GLY A 619 14.47 -8.14 -0.56
C GLY A 619 14.67 -8.27 0.94
N ASP A 620 13.80 -9.02 1.62
CA ASP A 620 13.90 -9.24 3.07
C ASP A 620 15.14 -10.02 3.48
N LEU A 621 15.44 -11.12 2.76
CA LEU A 621 16.56 -11.99 3.11
C LEU A 621 17.89 -11.25 2.91
N GLY A 622 18.05 -10.58 1.77
CA GLY A 622 19.19 -9.73 1.49
C GLY A 622 19.25 -8.57 2.48
N GLY A 623 18.12 -7.90 2.70
CA GLY A 623 18.03 -6.72 3.56
C GLY A 623 18.41 -6.98 5.00
N LEU A 624 17.84 -8.01 5.63
CA LEU A 624 18.18 -8.37 7.00
C LEU A 624 19.63 -8.89 7.10
N SER A 625 20.12 -9.63 6.11
CA SER A 625 21.50 -10.14 6.10
C SER A 625 22.53 -9.02 5.97
N VAL A 626 22.29 -8.06 5.07
CA VAL A 626 23.16 -6.89 4.87
C VAL A 626 23.09 -5.97 6.09
N ALA A 627 21.91 -5.78 6.68
CA ALA A 627 21.76 -4.99 7.89
C ALA A 627 22.49 -5.60 9.08
N TYR A 628 22.50 -6.92 9.22
CA TYR A 628 23.27 -7.59 10.26
C TYR A 628 24.78 -7.41 10.04
N GLU A 629 25.27 -7.57 8.81
CA GLU A 629 26.67 -7.31 8.46
C GLU A 629 27.05 -5.85 8.78
N ALA A 630 26.22 -4.87 8.38
CA ALA A 630 26.45 -3.46 8.66
C ALA A 630 26.45 -3.15 10.16
N TYR A 631 25.54 -3.78 10.91
CA TYR A 631 25.50 -3.70 12.36
C TYR A 631 26.81 -4.19 12.98
N ARG A 632 27.28 -5.39 12.60
CA ARG A 632 28.54 -5.95 13.13
C ARG A 632 29.75 -5.10 12.75
N LEU A 633 29.79 -4.54 11.53
CA LEU A 633 30.83 -3.59 11.11
C LEU A 633 30.81 -2.33 11.99
N SER A 634 29.63 -1.80 12.33
CA SER A 634 29.52 -0.59 13.16
C SER A 634 30.04 -0.74 14.59
N LEU A 635 30.27 -1.98 15.04
CA LEU A 635 30.86 -2.27 16.35
C LEU A 635 32.40 -2.23 16.34
N ASP A 636 33.05 -2.12 15.18
CA ASP A 636 34.52 -2.14 15.02
C ASP A 636 35.18 -3.33 15.75
N GLY A 637 34.56 -4.50 15.70
CA GLY A 637 35.03 -5.73 16.35
C GLY A 637 34.82 -5.79 17.87
N LYS A 638 34.11 -4.83 18.46
CA LYS A 638 33.72 -4.86 19.89
C LYS A 638 32.42 -5.62 20.08
N GLU A 639 32.21 -6.12 21.29
CA GLU A 639 30.90 -6.62 21.71
C GLU A 639 29.94 -5.47 21.98
N ALA A 640 28.70 -5.63 21.53
CA ALA A 640 27.63 -4.68 21.84
C ALA A 640 27.25 -4.78 23.32
N PRO A 641 26.85 -3.67 23.97
CA PRO A 641 26.39 -3.71 25.35
C PRO A 641 25.15 -4.60 25.49
N VAL A 642 25.07 -5.32 26.61
CA VAL A 642 23.82 -5.97 27.04
C VAL A 642 22.93 -4.92 27.67
N ILE A 643 21.71 -4.75 27.17
CA ILE A 643 20.74 -3.74 27.62
C ILE A 643 19.44 -4.46 27.92
N ASP A 644 18.89 -4.23 29.12
CA ASP A 644 17.69 -4.91 29.64
C ASP A 644 17.77 -6.44 29.59
N GLY A 645 18.98 -7.00 29.74
CA GLY A 645 19.22 -8.44 29.71
C GLY A 645 19.27 -9.06 28.30
N LEU A 646 19.12 -8.26 27.25
CA LEU A 646 19.21 -8.70 25.85
C LEU A 646 20.59 -8.39 25.27
N THR A 647 21.16 -9.31 24.50
CA THR A 647 22.38 -9.05 23.71
C THR A 647 22.08 -8.13 22.53
N GLY A 648 23.12 -7.54 21.93
CA GLY A 648 22.96 -6.74 20.72
C GLY A 648 22.30 -7.51 19.57
N ASP A 649 22.76 -8.73 19.32
CA ASP A 649 22.20 -9.59 18.27
C ASP A 649 20.73 -9.97 18.54
N GLN A 650 20.35 -10.23 19.80
CA GLN A 650 18.95 -10.44 20.16
C GLN A 650 18.11 -9.19 19.87
N ARG A 651 18.57 -8.00 20.28
CA ARG A 651 17.86 -6.74 20.00
C ARG A 651 17.72 -6.47 18.50
N PHE A 652 18.72 -6.81 17.70
CA PHE A 652 18.66 -6.70 16.24
C PHE A 652 17.50 -7.53 15.64
N PHE A 653 17.44 -8.84 15.93
CA PHE A 653 16.38 -9.70 15.38
C PHE A 653 15.00 -9.39 15.97
N LEU A 654 14.92 -8.97 17.23
CA LEU A 654 13.68 -8.49 17.84
C LEU A 654 13.19 -7.18 17.20
N GLY A 655 14.12 -6.31 16.79
CA GLY A 655 13.85 -5.12 15.97
C GLY A 655 13.16 -5.45 14.65
N TRP A 656 13.65 -6.50 13.96
CA TRP A 656 12.99 -7.03 12.75
C TRP A 656 11.59 -7.58 13.04
N SER A 657 11.43 -8.38 14.09
CA SER A 657 10.14 -9.00 14.38
C SER A 657 9.05 -7.97 14.77
N GLN A 658 9.43 -6.88 15.45
CA GLN A 658 8.44 -5.88 15.90
C GLN A 658 7.90 -4.99 14.77
N ILE A 659 8.71 -4.70 13.74
CA ILE A 659 8.24 -3.86 12.61
C ILE A 659 7.15 -4.56 11.79
N TRP A 660 7.15 -5.90 11.80
CA TRP A 660 6.18 -6.75 11.10
C TRP A 660 4.96 -7.12 11.94
N ARG A 661 4.81 -6.60 13.16
CA ARG A 661 3.65 -6.90 14.00
C ARG A 661 2.35 -6.44 13.33
N ARG A 662 1.49 -7.39 12.98
CA ARG A 662 0.21 -7.14 12.28
C ARG A 662 -0.81 -8.25 12.49
N LEU A 663 -2.06 -7.86 12.61
CA LEU A 663 -3.27 -8.69 12.55
C LEU A 663 -3.97 -8.45 11.22
N TYR A 664 -4.60 -9.47 10.66
CA TYR A 664 -5.40 -9.36 9.43
C TYR A 664 -6.81 -9.87 9.68
N ARG A 665 -7.81 -9.25 9.05
CA ARG A 665 -9.09 -9.91 8.83
C ARG A 665 -8.89 -11.02 7.80
N GLU A 666 -9.58 -12.14 7.96
CA GLU A 666 -9.41 -13.28 7.06
C GLU A 666 -9.66 -12.91 5.57
N PRO A 667 -10.72 -12.16 5.20
CA PRO A 667 -10.92 -11.74 3.80
C PRO A 667 -9.78 -10.89 3.24
N GLU A 668 -9.18 -10.04 4.08
CA GLU A 668 -8.01 -9.24 3.71
C GLU A 668 -6.77 -10.09 3.46
N LEU A 669 -6.49 -11.05 4.35
CA LEU A 669 -5.35 -11.95 4.18
C LEU A 669 -5.50 -12.80 2.92
N LEU A 670 -6.70 -13.33 2.69
CA LEU A 670 -7.06 -14.06 1.47
C LEU A 670 -6.87 -13.23 0.20
N LYS A 671 -7.30 -11.95 0.21
CA LYS A 671 -7.05 -11.02 -0.90
C LYS A 671 -5.56 -10.80 -1.15
N ARG A 672 -4.77 -10.60 -0.08
CA ARG A 672 -3.33 -10.37 -0.19
C ARG A 672 -2.57 -11.57 -0.76
N LEU A 673 -2.98 -12.80 -0.46
CA LEU A 673 -2.36 -14.01 -1.03
C LEU A 673 -2.43 -14.06 -2.57
N VAL A 674 -3.42 -13.38 -3.16
CA VAL A 674 -3.59 -13.30 -4.62
C VAL A 674 -2.95 -12.03 -5.20
N THR A 675 -3.04 -10.91 -4.49
CA THR A 675 -2.78 -9.58 -5.06
C THR A 675 -1.47 -8.92 -4.60
N ASP A 676 -0.98 -9.27 -3.43
CA ASP A 676 0.13 -8.59 -2.76
C ASP A 676 1.45 -9.34 -3.07
N PRO A 677 2.46 -8.69 -3.66
CA PRO A 677 3.77 -9.31 -3.83
C PRO A 677 4.49 -9.53 -2.50
N HIS A 678 4.02 -8.98 -1.38
CA HIS A 678 4.65 -9.23 -0.08
C HIS A 678 4.07 -10.47 0.60
N SER A 679 4.93 -11.28 1.18
CA SER A 679 4.50 -12.36 2.07
C SER A 679 3.78 -11.80 3.30
N PRO A 680 2.82 -12.54 3.90
CA PRO A 680 2.21 -12.17 5.17
C PRO A 680 3.26 -11.94 6.25
N SER A 681 2.99 -11.00 7.16
CA SER A 681 4.00 -10.46 8.07
C SER A 681 4.69 -11.52 8.95
N GLU A 682 3.96 -12.56 9.38
CA GLU A 682 4.55 -13.69 10.11
C GLU A 682 5.66 -14.39 9.31
N TYR A 683 5.46 -14.59 8.01
CA TYR A 683 6.42 -15.27 7.15
C TYR A 683 7.56 -14.37 6.68
N ARG A 684 7.37 -13.03 6.66
CA ARG A 684 8.49 -12.07 6.54
C ARG A 684 9.41 -12.14 7.76
N VAL A 685 8.91 -12.54 8.93
CA VAL A 685 9.74 -12.79 10.11
C VAL A 685 10.33 -14.19 10.08
N ASN A 686 9.48 -15.21 10.20
CA ASN A 686 9.89 -16.60 10.41
C ASN A 686 10.62 -17.18 9.19
N GLY A 687 10.16 -16.86 7.97
CA GLY A 687 10.77 -17.33 6.73
C GLY A 687 12.16 -16.74 6.47
N ILE A 688 12.48 -15.61 7.09
CA ILE A 688 13.75 -14.91 6.88
C ILE A 688 14.77 -15.28 7.94
N VAL A 689 14.43 -15.17 9.24
CA VAL A 689 15.40 -15.41 10.32
C VAL A 689 15.96 -16.84 10.30
N ARG A 690 15.16 -17.82 9.86
CA ARG A 690 15.59 -19.22 9.76
C ARG A 690 16.68 -19.48 8.72
N ASN A 691 16.93 -18.51 7.82
CA ASN A 691 18.00 -18.56 6.83
C ASN A 691 19.30 -17.87 7.29
N ILE A 692 19.33 -17.28 8.49
CA ILE A 692 20.45 -16.47 8.99
C ILE A 692 21.10 -17.15 10.19
N ASP A 693 22.37 -17.56 10.06
CA ASP A 693 23.10 -18.32 11.10
C ASP A 693 23.16 -17.59 12.45
N ALA A 694 23.39 -16.28 12.44
CA ALA A 694 23.49 -15.48 13.65
C ALA A 694 22.21 -15.51 14.51
N TRP A 695 21.04 -15.78 13.92
CA TRP A 695 19.80 -15.96 14.68
C TRP A 695 19.82 -17.26 15.50
N TYR A 696 20.43 -18.32 14.96
CA TYR A 696 20.57 -19.59 15.68
C TYR A 696 21.43 -19.41 16.93
N ASP A 697 22.54 -18.67 16.81
CA ASP A 697 23.45 -18.39 17.93
C ASP A 697 22.79 -17.44 18.95
N ALA A 698 22.09 -16.39 18.49
CA ALA A 698 21.46 -15.39 19.36
C ALA A 698 20.33 -15.96 20.24
N PHE A 699 19.63 -17.00 19.78
CA PHE A 699 18.49 -17.59 20.48
C PHE A 699 18.65 -19.07 20.85
N GLY A 700 19.81 -19.67 20.59
CA GLY A 700 20.10 -21.06 20.94
C GLY A 700 19.21 -22.06 20.20
N ILE A 701 19.00 -21.86 18.90
CA ILE A 701 18.09 -22.68 18.10
C ILE A 701 18.73 -24.04 17.79
N THR A 702 18.00 -25.12 18.07
CA THR A 702 18.47 -26.51 17.93
C THR A 702 17.74 -27.25 16.81
N PRO A 703 18.25 -28.42 16.34
CA PRO A 703 17.57 -29.25 15.35
C PRO A 703 16.15 -29.70 15.70
N ASP A 704 15.79 -29.70 16.99
CA ASP A 704 14.45 -30.06 17.46
C ASP A 704 13.45 -28.90 17.36
N SER A 705 13.91 -27.70 16.99
CA SER A 705 13.07 -26.50 16.86
C SER A 705 12.30 -26.51 15.53
N PRO A 706 10.99 -26.24 15.52
CA PRO A 706 10.19 -26.18 14.28
C PRO A 706 10.73 -25.26 13.18
N LEU A 707 11.32 -24.12 13.53
CA LEU A 707 11.91 -23.20 12.54
C LEU A 707 13.30 -23.60 12.06
N TYR A 708 13.91 -24.65 12.64
CA TYR A 708 15.26 -25.07 12.26
C TYR A 708 15.33 -25.44 10.78
N LEU A 709 16.41 -25.02 10.13
CA LEU A 709 16.89 -25.54 8.86
C LEU A 709 18.32 -26.03 9.06
N ALA A 710 18.66 -27.17 8.45
CA ALA A 710 20.05 -27.61 8.38
C ALA A 710 20.88 -26.55 7.62
N PRO A 711 22.17 -26.37 7.95
CA PRO A 711 22.99 -25.34 7.29
C PRO A 711 23.00 -25.41 5.76
N SER A 712 22.87 -26.62 5.18
CA SER A 712 22.77 -26.86 3.73
C SER A 712 21.47 -26.41 3.10
N ASP A 713 20.40 -26.32 3.88
CA ASP A 713 19.04 -26.04 3.41
C ASP A 713 18.68 -24.55 3.56
N ARG A 714 19.55 -23.77 4.22
CA ARG A 714 19.41 -22.33 4.37
C ARG A 714 19.70 -21.65 3.04
N VAL A 715 18.74 -20.88 2.54
CA VAL A 715 18.88 -20.09 1.33
C VAL A 715 19.82 -18.91 1.58
N ARG A 716 20.81 -18.72 0.69
CA ARG A 716 21.76 -17.61 0.74
C ARG A 716 21.96 -17.06 -0.66
N ILE A 717 21.62 -15.79 -0.86
CA ILE A 717 21.76 -15.10 -2.14
C ILE A 717 22.83 -14.02 -1.99
N TRP A 718 22.42 -12.84 -1.50
CA TRP A 718 23.25 -11.65 -1.29
C TRP A 718 23.96 -11.68 0.05
#